data_AF-A0A3D1SFA2-F1
#
_entry.id   AF-A0A3D1SFA2-F1
#
_cell.length_a   1.000
_cell.length_b   1.000
_cell.length_c   1.000
_cell.angle_alpha   90.00
_cell.angle_beta   90.00
_cell.angle_gamma   90.00
#
_symmetry.space_group_name_H-M   'P 1'
#
loop_
_entity.id
_entity.type
_entity.pdbx_description
1 polymer ?
#
loop_
_entity_poly.entity_id
_entity_poly.type
_entity_poly.pdbx_seq_one_letter_code
_entity_poly.pdbx_strand_id
1 'polypeptide(L)'
;MKLNKETIKEKLRELLENEEYELVEETVTALPDSLIDDDILNMLCSAYFNLEEYKKAVALLEGQRERLDDDCKWNFRMGLALYKVSEDEECDDNDELKKRILERAQVSFARAMNMNPSEDFLEAADMYMEKIECALDELYGDDVEEEIAPEMYADEEIDAIEEHIKEYFGDFPTVFHELVSPDIHCDIYIVPPTEKRNYYTLITVGMGAHIMNIPKELDAEELGRAELLICLPADWKVGENAEEWFWPISLLKGLSRLPINCETWLGWGHTVDNGTTFAENTELCGSLLIYPEDVEKGADRCALPNGETVNFFEVIPIYREEMMYKRDNDTHALLENMSGISHIVRPNRENACEGYYKRGLIDSSLTHSKKILEKKLPLDAINGCNHIAAYLRWCIERDLYSSEFEERYADIVKDVKSGDWTDLRRFISNCLGGELSLYMLNYTGSIFTRGYYNLGNIGDYNYPEDVDKCAEEYFGAEKYNSEEFQDEAYLFMPFDEEYYKRISKYITRAFGEFYPGFCEFEYNELKQAVMMAEEILGCECVFPKDPSDIKKEYEKAVSNCSGKDWFPLVTIIDDGAEEANAEELEWALRCGTDRFCRAIAIAKMPKDYQTRFAKSEGTVLNSEEIALRSERLEECFGAKPAVLDIFEDGSALILPSEDGGYAVLKGE
;
A
#
# COMPACT_ATOMS: atom_id res chain seq x y z
N MET A 1 45.45 16.08 -27.49
CA MET A 1 44.09 16.18 -28.02
C MET A 1 43.18 15.71 -26.89
N LYS A 2 42.28 16.55 -26.35
CA LYS A 2 41.38 16.09 -25.27
C LYS A 2 40.47 15.02 -25.86
N LEU A 3 40.55 13.79 -25.36
CA LEU A 3 39.63 12.72 -25.73
C LEU A 3 38.20 13.20 -25.40
N ASN A 4 37.33 13.26 -26.39
CA ASN A 4 35.92 13.61 -26.24
C ASN A 4 35.09 12.36 -26.56
N LYS A 5 34.01 12.11 -25.81
CA LYS A 5 33.14 10.93 -25.97
C LYS A 5 32.65 10.78 -27.41
N GLU A 6 32.28 11.87 -28.08
CA GLU A 6 31.83 11.83 -29.48
C GLU A 6 32.90 11.33 -30.45
N THR A 7 34.16 11.74 -30.27
CA THR A 7 35.27 11.26 -31.12
C THR A 7 35.57 9.78 -30.88
N ILE A 8 35.35 9.30 -29.65
CA ILE A 8 35.47 7.87 -29.31
C ILE A 8 34.34 7.08 -29.98
N LYS A 9 33.10 7.56 -29.87
CA LYS A 9 31.94 6.91 -30.51
C LYS A 9 32.09 6.84 -32.03
N GLU A 10 32.56 7.91 -32.67
CA GLU A 10 32.82 7.94 -34.11
C GLU A 10 33.88 6.89 -34.51
N LYS A 11 34.98 6.81 -33.76
CA LYS A 11 35.99 5.77 -33.98
C LYS A 11 35.43 4.36 -33.79
N LEU A 12 34.65 4.12 -32.73
CA LEU A 12 34.06 2.80 -32.47
C LEU A 12 33.06 2.39 -33.57
N ARG A 13 32.28 3.34 -34.11
CA ARG A 13 31.43 3.10 -35.28
C ARG A 13 32.25 2.73 -36.51
N GLU A 14 33.35 3.43 -36.79
CA GLU A 14 34.24 3.10 -37.91
C GLU A 14 34.85 1.70 -37.76
N LEU A 15 35.26 1.31 -36.54
CA LEU A 15 35.75 -0.04 -36.27
C LEU A 15 34.66 -1.11 -36.49
N LEU A 16 33.42 -0.86 -36.03
CA LEU A 16 32.29 -1.75 -36.26
C LEU A 16 31.96 -1.88 -37.76
N GLU A 17 31.96 -0.76 -38.50
CA GLU A 17 31.72 -0.73 -39.95
C GLU A 17 32.80 -1.48 -40.76
N ASN A 18 34.04 -1.45 -40.27
CA ASN A 18 35.17 -2.19 -40.87
C ASN A 18 35.27 -3.65 -40.40
N GLU A 19 34.31 -4.13 -39.60
CA GLU A 19 34.30 -5.47 -38.99
C GLU A 19 35.54 -5.76 -38.09
N GLU A 20 36.12 -4.71 -37.50
CA GLU A 20 37.30 -4.79 -36.62
C GLU A 20 36.88 -4.95 -35.14
N TYR A 21 36.16 -6.02 -34.82
CA TYR A 21 35.50 -6.21 -33.52
C TYR A 21 36.47 -6.37 -32.34
N GLU A 22 37.62 -7.02 -32.53
CA GLU A 22 38.64 -7.14 -31.49
C GLU A 22 39.22 -5.77 -31.12
N LEU A 23 39.36 -4.87 -32.10
CA LEU A 23 39.83 -3.50 -31.87
C LEU A 23 38.77 -2.66 -31.14
N VAL A 24 37.48 -2.99 -31.25
CA VAL A 24 36.41 -2.38 -30.44
C VAL A 24 36.60 -2.77 -28.97
N GLU A 25 36.76 -4.06 -28.66
CA GLU A 25 37.02 -4.53 -27.28
C GLU A 25 38.29 -3.91 -26.69
N GLU A 26 39.40 -3.94 -27.44
CA GLU A 26 40.66 -3.33 -27.02
C GLU A 26 40.51 -1.82 -26.78
N THR A 27 39.80 -1.12 -27.67
CA THR A 27 39.60 0.32 -27.55
C THR A 27 38.77 0.65 -26.33
N VAL A 28 37.65 -0.03 -26.10
CA VAL A 28 36.75 0.24 -24.96
C VAL A 28 37.41 -0.12 -23.63
N THR A 29 38.11 -1.25 -23.55
CA THR A 29 38.80 -1.70 -22.32
C THR A 29 39.95 -0.76 -21.92
N ALA A 30 40.54 -0.04 -22.88
CA ALA A 30 41.58 0.94 -22.61
C ALA A 30 41.04 2.32 -22.19
N LEU A 31 39.72 2.55 -22.22
CA LEU A 31 39.12 3.81 -21.80
C LEU A 31 38.99 3.89 -20.27
N PRO A 32 39.20 5.08 -19.68
CA PRO A 32 38.77 5.34 -18.31
C PRO A 32 37.24 5.23 -18.18
N ASP A 33 36.74 4.64 -17.09
CA ASP A 33 35.31 4.46 -16.82
C ASP A 33 34.47 5.74 -17.00
N SER A 34 35.02 6.90 -16.63
CA SER A 34 34.38 8.22 -16.82
C SER A 34 34.00 8.55 -18.27
N LEU A 35 34.64 7.91 -19.26
CA LEU A 35 34.40 8.10 -20.68
C LEU A 35 33.46 7.05 -21.27
N ILE A 36 33.16 5.98 -20.55
CA ILE A 36 32.27 4.91 -20.98
C ILE A 36 30.82 5.32 -20.66
N ASP A 37 29.94 5.19 -21.64
CA ASP A 37 28.49 5.37 -21.50
C ASP A 37 27.74 4.25 -22.22
N ASP A 38 26.42 4.22 -22.12
CA ASP A 38 25.63 3.10 -22.63
C ASP A 38 25.70 2.96 -24.16
N ASP A 39 25.96 4.03 -24.90
CA ASP A 39 26.19 3.91 -26.35
C ASP A 39 27.49 3.15 -26.63
N ILE A 40 28.55 3.44 -25.87
CA ILE A 40 29.84 2.74 -25.99
C ILE A 40 29.69 1.27 -25.57
N LEU A 41 28.98 1.01 -24.47
CA LEU A 41 28.70 -0.34 -24.02
C LEU A 41 27.80 -1.09 -25.02
N ASN A 42 26.85 -0.42 -25.67
CA ASN A 42 26.04 -0.99 -26.74
C ASN A 42 26.89 -1.40 -27.95
N MET A 43 27.86 -0.56 -28.34
CA MET A 43 28.81 -0.89 -29.41
C MET A 43 29.73 -2.06 -29.02
N LEU A 44 30.16 -2.13 -27.76
CA LEU A 44 30.93 -3.27 -27.24
C LEU A 44 30.09 -4.55 -27.24
N CYS A 45 28.82 -4.46 -26.83
CA CYS A 45 27.88 -5.58 -26.87
C CYS A 45 27.73 -6.11 -28.31
N SER A 46 27.55 -5.22 -29.29
CA SER A 46 27.54 -5.59 -30.71
C SER A 46 28.84 -6.26 -31.17
N ALA A 47 30.01 -5.81 -30.70
CA ALA A 47 31.27 -6.50 -30.99
C ALA A 47 31.31 -7.91 -30.39
N TYR A 48 30.85 -8.10 -29.15
CA TYR A 48 30.76 -9.44 -28.54
C TYR A 48 29.82 -10.38 -29.29
N PHE A 49 28.69 -9.90 -29.81
CA PHE A 49 27.82 -10.71 -30.65
C PHE A 49 28.51 -11.19 -31.93
N ASN A 50 29.31 -10.33 -32.57
CA ASN A 50 30.04 -10.69 -33.81
C ASN A 50 31.25 -11.59 -33.55
N LEU A 51 31.84 -11.52 -32.35
CA LEU A 51 32.92 -12.40 -31.91
C LEU A 51 32.41 -13.73 -31.33
N GLU A 52 31.09 -13.94 -31.28
CA GLU A 52 30.44 -15.09 -30.62
C GLU A 52 30.78 -15.22 -29.12
N GLU A 53 31.15 -14.10 -28.48
CA GLU A 53 31.53 -14.01 -27.06
C GLU A 53 30.30 -13.74 -26.18
N TYR A 54 29.27 -14.59 -26.30
CA TYR A 54 27.95 -14.34 -25.71
C TYR A 54 27.95 -14.28 -24.18
N LYS A 55 28.82 -15.03 -23.51
CA LYS A 55 28.98 -14.96 -22.04
C LYS A 55 29.48 -13.58 -21.59
N LYS A 56 30.38 -12.95 -22.37
CA LYS A 56 30.81 -11.57 -22.12
C LYS A 56 29.68 -10.58 -22.39
N ALA A 57 28.87 -10.81 -23.42
CA ALA A 57 27.69 -9.99 -23.71
C ALA A 57 26.67 -10.04 -22.55
N VAL A 58 26.37 -11.23 -22.01
CA VAL A 58 25.49 -11.37 -20.82
C VAL A 58 26.08 -10.61 -19.63
N ALA A 59 27.36 -10.81 -19.31
CA ALA A 59 27.99 -10.12 -18.18
C ALA A 59 27.99 -8.58 -18.33
N LEU A 60 28.21 -8.09 -19.55
CA LEU A 60 28.15 -6.68 -19.89
C LEU A 60 26.73 -6.11 -19.69
N LEU A 61 25.72 -6.80 -20.24
CA LEU A 61 24.32 -6.38 -20.16
C LEU A 61 23.83 -6.42 -18.71
N GLU A 62 24.16 -7.46 -17.93
CA GLU A 62 23.84 -7.54 -16.50
C GLU A 62 24.37 -6.34 -15.71
N GLY A 63 25.57 -5.85 -16.04
CA GLY A 63 26.12 -4.63 -15.46
C GLY A 63 25.35 -3.35 -15.80
N GLN A 64 24.40 -3.40 -16.73
CA GLN A 64 23.52 -2.30 -17.11
C GLN A 64 22.06 -2.50 -16.66
N ARG A 65 21.71 -3.67 -16.10
CA ARG A 65 20.32 -4.07 -15.79
C ARG A 65 19.58 -2.97 -15.02
N GLU A 66 20.13 -2.49 -13.91
CA GLU A 66 19.48 -1.45 -13.08
C GLU A 66 19.10 -0.17 -13.84
N ARG A 67 19.80 0.15 -14.95
CA ARG A 67 19.58 1.37 -15.73
C ARG A 67 18.74 1.16 -16.97
N LEU A 68 18.70 -0.07 -17.50
CA LEU A 68 18.14 -0.38 -18.83
C LEU A 68 17.15 -1.55 -18.83
N ASP A 69 16.71 -2.06 -17.67
CA ASP A 69 15.70 -3.14 -17.60
C ASP A 69 14.34 -2.73 -18.18
N ASP A 70 14.09 -1.42 -18.36
CA ASP A 70 12.90 -0.87 -19.05
C ASP A 70 13.18 -0.50 -20.53
N ASP A 71 14.37 -0.81 -21.07
CA ASP A 71 14.71 -0.59 -22.48
C ASP A 71 14.44 -1.85 -23.30
N CYS A 72 13.59 -1.73 -24.32
CA CYS A 72 13.19 -2.88 -25.15
C CYS A 72 14.36 -3.50 -25.94
N LYS A 73 15.34 -2.69 -26.38
CA LYS A 73 16.51 -3.17 -27.13
C LYS A 73 17.50 -3.87 -26.21
N TRP A 74 17.64 -3.39 -24.98
CA TRP A 74 18.45 -4.04 -23.97
C TRP A 74 17.87 -5.42 -23.61
N ASN A 75 16.56 -5.50 -23.33
CA ASN A 75 15.87 -6.77 -23.04
C ASN A 75 15.98 -7.75 -24.21
N PHE A 76 15.80 -7.28 -25.45
CA PHE A 76 15.97 -8.10 -26.64
C PHE A 76 17.40 -8.66 -26.76
N ARG A 77 18.42 -7.81 -26.55
CA ARG A 77 19.83 -8.24 -26.58
C ARG A 77 20.16 -9.21 -25.45
N MET A 78 19.58 -9.03 -24.26
CA MET A 78 19.74 -9.96 -23.14
C MET A 78 19.13 -11.32 -23.49
N GLY A 79 17.89 -11.34 -24.00
CA GLY A 79 17.23 -12.56 -24.47
C GLY A 79 18.06 -13.28 -25.53
N LEU A 80 18.55 -12.55 -26.53
CA LEU A 80 19.38 -13.11 -27.60
C LEU A 80 20.72 -13.65 -27.08
N ALA A 81 21.39 -12.93 -26.18
CA ALA A 81 22.65 -13.37 -25.60
C ALA A 81 22.46 -14.65 -24.77
N LEU A 82 21.43 -14.72 -23.94
CA LEU A 82 21.09 -15.89 -23.13
C LEU A 82 20.74 -17.10 -24.02
N TYR A 83 19.90 -16.90 -25.04
CA TYR A 83 19.61 -17.95 -26.02
C TYR A 83 20.89 -18.50 -26.66
N LYS A 84 21.81 -17.63 -27.07
CA LYS A 84 23.10 -18.05 -27.63
C LYS A 84 24.02 -18.75 -26.64
N VAL A 85 24.00 -18.37 -25.37
CA VAL A 85 24.72 -19.10 -24.31
C VAL A 85 24.12 -20.49 -24.08
N SER A 86 22.82 -20.69 -24.30
CA SER A 86 22.19 -22.02 -24.20
C SER A 86 22.63 -23.00 -25.31
N GLU A 87 23.18 -22.48 -26.41
CA GLU A 87 23.75 -23.26 -27.53
C GLU A 87 25.26 -23.55 -27.34
N ASP A 88 25.87 -23.11 -26.24
CA ASP A 88 27.30 -23.32 -25.92
C ASP A 88 27.58 -24.78 -25.51
N GLU A 89 28.75 -25.31 -25.88
CA GLU A 89 29.15 -26.71 -25.57
C GLU A 89 29.09 -27.05 -24.07
N GLU A 90 29.24 -26.06 -23.17
CA GLU A 90 29.10 -26.28 -21.72
C GLU A 90 27.67 -26.64 -21.28
N CYS A 91 26.66 -26.31 -22.10
CA CYS A 91 25.26 -26.64 -21.87
C CYS A 91 24.85 -27.99 -22.45
N ASP A 92 25.65 -28.60 -23.34
CA ASP A 92 25.29 -29.85 -24.05
C ASP A 92 25.14 -31.04 -23.11
N ASP A 93 25.87 -31.06 -21.99
CA ASP A 93 25.84 -32.14 -20.99
C ASP A 93 25.10 -31.72 -19.69
N ASN A 94 24.38 -30.59 -19.68
CA ASN A 94 23.74 -30.04 -18.49
C ASN A 94 22.35 -29.44 -18.77
N ASP A 95 21.36 -30.31 -18.94
CA ASP A 95 19.96 -29.94 -19.23
C ASP A 95 19.38 -28.94 -18.23
N GLU A 96 19.71 -29.07 -16.94
CA GLU A 96 19.22 -28.16 -15.90
C GLU A 96 19.78 -26.74 -16.05
N LEU A 97 21.07 -26.62 -16.39
CA LEU A 97 21.67 -25.33 -16.68
C LEU A 97 21.08 -24.73 -17.97
N LYS A 98 20.88 -25.56 -18.99
CA LYS A 98 20.30 -25.15 -20.28
C LYS A 98 18.86 -24.65 -20.11
N LYS A 99 18.03 -25.36 -19.34
CA LYS A 99 16.66 -24.93 -18.96
C LYS A 99 16.66 -23.55 -18.31
N ARG A 100 17.44 -23.37 -17.23
CA ARG A 100 17.51 -22.10 -16.51
C ARG A 100 17.97 -20.92 -17.38
N ILE A 101 18.83 -21.17 -18.37
CA ILE A 101 19.28 -20.14 -19.30
C ILE A 101 18.17 -19.81 -20.32
N LEU A 102 17.49 -20.82 -20.86
CA LEU A 102 16.39 -20.66 -21.80
C LEU A 102 15.17 -19.97 -21.17
N GLU A 103 14.78 -20.32 -19.94
CA GLU A 103 13.71 -19.64 -19.18
C GLU A 103 14.05 -18.14 -18.98
N ARG A 104 15.30 -17.83 -18.64
CA ARG A 104 15.75 -16.43 -18.52
C ARG A 104 15.75 -15.69 -19.85
N ALA A 105 16.06 -16.38 -20.95
CA ALA A 105 15.96 -15.82 -22.30
C ALA A 105 14.50 -15.51 -22.66
N GLN A 106 13.58 -16.42 -22.35
CA GLN A 106 12.14 -16.27 -22.56
C GLN A 106 11.59 -15.04 -21.83
N VAL A 107 11.90 -14.90 -20.53
CA VAL A 107 11.49 -13.72 -19.74
C VAL A 107 12.02 -12.42 -20.35
N SER A 108 13.27 -12.43 -20.83
CA SER A 108 13.89 -11.23 -21.43
C SER A 108 13.23 -10.85 -22.77
N PHE A 109 12.90 -11.83 -23.62
CA PHE A 109 12.16 -11.57 -24.86
C PHE A 109 10.72 -11.12 -24.60
N ALA A 110 10.02 -11.76 -23.66
CA ALA A 110 8.66 -11.35 -23.26
C ALA A 110 8.63 -9.89 -22.75
N ARG A 111 9.61 -9.50 -21.92
CA ARG A 111 9.78 -8.10 -21.49
C ARG A 111 10.04 -7.17 -22.68
N ALA A 112 10.93 -7.55 -23.59
CA ALA A 112 11.21 -6.76 -24.79
C ALA A 112 9.96 -6.54 -25.65
N MET A 113 9.12 -7.57 -25.82
CA MET A 113 7.86 -7.53 -26.57
C MET A 113 6.80 -6.66 -25.87
N ASN A 114 6.70 -6.75 -24.54
CA ASN A 114 5.75 -5.96 -23.73
C ASN A 114 6.12 -4.46 -23.67
N MET A 115 7.35 -4.10 -24.07
CA MET A 115 7.81 -2.71 -24.17
C MET A 115 7.62 -2.12 -25.58
N ASN A 116 6.72 -2.72 -26.37
CA ASN A 116 6.27 -2.25 -27.68
C ASN A 116 7.44 -1.85 -28.63
N PRO A 117 8.25 -2.83 -29.05
CA PRO A 117 9.38 -2.59 -29.93
C PRO A 117 8.91 -2.36 -31.38
N SER A 118 9.82 -2.06 -32.31
CA SER A 118 9.46 -1.99 -33.74
C SER A 118 9.02 -3.37 -34.27
N GLU A 119 8.22 -3.39 -35.34
CA GLU A 119 7.71 -4.63 -35.97
C GLU A 119 8.85 -5.63 -36.28
N ASP A 120 9.96 -5.17 -36.86
CA ASP A 120 11.16 -6.01 -37.12
C ASP A 120 11.73 -6.68 -35.86
N PHE A 121 11.64 -6.00 -34.70
CA PHE A 121 12.11 -6.54 -33.41
C PHE A 121 11.11 -7.51 -32.80
N LEU A 122 9.81 -7.25 -32.97
CA LEU A 122 8.73 -8.16 -32.59
C LEU A 122 8.82 -9.47 -33.37
N GLU A 123 8.94 -9.41 -34.70
CA GLU A 123 9.11 -10.61 -35.55
C GLU A 123 10.35 -11.41 -35.16
N ALA A 124 11.45 -10.73 -34.87
CA ALA A 124 12.67 -11.39 -34.43
C ALA A 124 12.51 -12.03 -33.04
N ALA A 125 11.87 -11.34 -32.09
CA ALA A 125 11.66 -11.85 -30.74
C ALA A 125 10.73 -13.07 -30.75
N ASP A 126 9.64 -13.00 -31.52
CA ASP A 126 8.68 -14.08 -31.73
C ASP A 126 9.36 -15.33 -32.31
N MET A 127 10.19 -15.17 -33.34
CA MET A 127 11.00 -16.26 -33.90
C MET A 127 11.93 -16.89 -32.85
N TYR A 128 12.52 -16.12 -31.93
CA TYR A 128 13.38 -16.67 -30.88
C TYR A 128 12.58 -17.32 -29.74
N MET A 129 11.41 -16.79 -29.41
CA MET A 129 10.48 -17.39 -28.45
C MET A 129 10.04 -18.79 -28.91
N GLU A 130 9.61 -18.93 -30.18
CA GLU A 130 9.24 -20.22 -30.76
C GLU A 130 10.40 -21.23 -30.67
N LYS A 131 11.64 -20.79 -30.91
CA LYS A 131 12.84 -21.63 -30.80
C LYS A 131 13.16 -22.03 -29.37
N ILE A 132 12.96 -21.11 -28.41
CA ILE A 132 13.17 -21.36 -26.99
C ILE A 132 12.14 -22.38 -26.49
N GLU A 133 10.87 -22.22 -26.86
CA GLU A 133 9.79 -23.14 -26.54
C GLU A 133 10.09 -24.55 -27.06
N CYS A 134 10.42 -24.67 -28.36
CA CYS A 134 10.84 -25.96 -28.93
C CYS A 134 12.00 -26.61 -28.17
N ALA A 135 13.01 -25.82 -27.79
CA ALA A 135 14.18 -26.32 -27.08
C ALA A 135 13.86 -26.72 -25.63
N LEU A 136 12.97 -25.97 -24.95
CA LEU A 136 12.48 -26.29 -23.62
C LEU A 136 11.64 -27.57 -23.65
N ASP A 137 10.75 -27.73 -24.61
CA ASP A 137 9.94 -28.94 -24.82
C ASP A 137 10.81 -30.21 -24.93
N GLU A 138 11.87 -30.13 -25.74
CA GLU A 138 12.85 -31.22 -25.88
C GLU A 138 13.56 -31.54 -24.56
N LEU A 139 13.83 -30.54 -23.72
CA LEU A 139 14.55 -30.67 -22.45
C LEU A 139 13.66 -31.13 -21.29
N TYR A 140 12.37 -30.78 -21.27
CA TYR A 140 11.45 -31.23 -20.23
C TYR A 140 11.06 -32.70 -20.41
N GLY A 141 10.96 -33.21 -21.65
CA GLY A 141 10.57 -34.61 -21.91
C GLY A 141 9.19 -34.95 -21.36
N ASP A 142 8.72 -36.19 -21.54
CA ASP A 142 7.37 -36.66 -21.17
C ASP A 142 6.99 -36.57 -19.66
N ASP A 143 7.83 -35.96 -18.82
CA ASP A 143 7.56 -35.67 -17.40
C ASP A 143 7.14 -34.20 -17.23
N VAL A 144 6.03 -33.82 -17.86
CA VAL A 144 5.39 -32.50 -17.68
C VAL A 144 4.59 -32.53 -16.37
N GLU A 145 5.11 -31.88 -15.31
CA GLU A 145 4.21 -31.16 -14.40
C GLU A 145 3.59 -30.02 -15.23
N GLU A 146 2.26 -30.08 -15.39
CA GLU A 146 1.43 -29.29 -16.32
C GLU A 146 1.99 -27.89 -16.61
N GLU A 147 2.30 -27.61 -17.89
CA GLU A 147 2.17 -26.25 -18.41
C GLU A 147 0.79 -25.75 -18.00
N ILE A 148 0.74 -24.76 -17.12
CA ILE A 148 -0.53 -24.09 -16.82
C ILE A 148 -0.83 -23.25 -18.04
N ALA A 149 -1.54 -23.83 -19.01
CA ALA A 149 -2.15 -23.08 -20.09
C ALA A 149 -2.93 -21.91 -19.47
N PRO A 150 -2.89 -20.70 -20.09
CA PRO A 150 -3.56 -19.55 -19.52
C PRO A 150 -5.04 -19.87 -19.29
N GLU A 151 -5.58 -19.37 -18.21
CA GLU A 151 -7.00 -19.51 -17.94
C GLU A 151 -7.80 -18.75 -19.00
N MET A 152 -8.74 -19.46 -19.64
CA MET A 152 -9.59 -18.96 -20.73
C MET A 152 -11.05 -19.19 -20.37
N TYR A 153 -11.91 -18.29 -20.83
CA TYR A 153 -13.33 -18.61 -20.96
C TYR A 153 -13.56 -19.67 -22.03
N ALA A 154 -14.65 -20.43 -21.89
CA ALA A 154 -15.18 -21.22 -22.99
C ALA A 154 -15.75 -20.30 -24.10
N ASP A 155 -15.78 -20.78 -25.35
CA ASP A 155 -16.33 -20.03 -26.49
C ASP A 155 -17.75 -19.51 -26.23
N GLU A 156 -18.60 -20.32 -25.58
CA GLU A 156 -20.00 -19.97 -25.25
C GLU A 156 -20.09 -18.88 -24.17
N GLU A 157 -19.09 -18.79 -23.28
CA GLU A 157 -18.99 -17.75 -22.25
C GLU A 157 -18.50 -16.44 -22.88
N ILE A 158 -17.53 -16.51 -23.79
CA ILE A 158 -17.09 -15.35 -24.60
C ILE A 158 -18.26 -14.79 -25.41
N ASP A 159 -19.03 -15.64 -26.10
CA ASP A 159 -20.21 -15.22 -26.86
C ASP A 159 -21.22 -14.47 -25.97
N ALA A 160 -21.48 -14.96 -24.76
CA ALA A 160 -22.38 -14.32 -23.80
C ALA A 160 -21.85 -12.94 -23.33
N ILE A 161 -20.54 -12.86 -23.03
CA ILE A 161 -19.88 -11.60 -22.64
C ILE A 161 -19.92 -10.60 -23.80
N GLU A 162 -19.63 -11.03 -25.03
CA GLU A 162 -19.69 -10.18 -26.22
C GLU A 162 -21.10 -9.65 -26.50
N GLU A 163 -22.13 -10.49 -26.37
CA GLU A 163 -23.52 -10.09 -26.51
C GLU A 163 -23.91 -9.07 -25.45
N HIS A 164 -23.51 -9.29 -24.19
CA HIS A 164 -23.70 -8.35 -23.09
C HIS A 164 -23.00 -7.01 -23.38
N ILE A 165 -21.77 -7.02 -23.87
CA ILE A 165 -21.04 -5.80 -24.22
C ILE A 165 -21.78 -5.03 -25.33
N LYS A 166 -22.22 -5.72 -26.39
CA LYS A 166 -22.97 -5.10 -27.51
C LYS A 166 -24.31 -4.52 -27.06
N GLU A 167 -25.01 -5.19 -26.15
CA GLU A 167 -26.31 -4.76 -25.63
C GLU A 167 -26.20 -3.49 -24.77
N TYR A 168 -25.28 -3.48 -23.79
CA TYR A 168 -25.24 -2.43 -22.77
C TYR A 168 -24.25 -1.30 -23.07
N PHE A 169 -23.12 -1.60 -23.72
CA PHE A 169 -22.05 -0.64 -23.94
C PHE A 169 -21.97 -0.19 -25.40
N GLY A 170 -22.09 -1.12 -26.35
CA GLY A 170 -22.14 -0.85 -27.79
C GLY A 170 -21.18 -1.73 -28.62
N ASP A 171 -21.15 -1.49 -29.93
CA ASP A 171 -20.29 -2.23 -30.86
C ASP A 171 -18.80 -1.94 -30.60
N PHE A 172 -17.95 -2.97 -30.65
CA PHE A 172 -16.50 -2.88 -30.48
C PHE A 172 -15.75 -3.33 -31.75
N PRO A 173 -15.61 -2.48 -32.78
CA PRO A 173 -14.94 -2.86 -34.02
C PRO A 173 -13.41 -3.04 -33.87
N THR A 174 -12.85 -2.75 -32.70
CA THR A 174 -11.41 -2.84 -32.42
C THR A 174 -11.21 -3.56 -31.11
N VAL A 175 -10.33 -4.57 -31.15
CA VAL A 175 -9.86 -5.31 -29.98
C VAL A 175 -8.35 -5.16 -29.93
N PHE A 176 -7.83 -4.78 -28.77
CA PHE A 176 -6.41 -4.81 -28.48
C PHE A 176 -6.09 -6.18 -27.88
N HIS A 177 -5.53 -7.06 -28.71
CA HIS A 177 -5.27 -8.44 -28.33
C HIS A 177 -4.04 -8.58 -27.44
N GLU A 178 -4.13 -9.46 -26.45
CA GLU A 178 -2.98 -9.88 -25.69
C GLU A 178 -2.12 -10.84 -26.50
N LEU A 179 -0.86 -10.47 -26.72
CA LEU A 179 0.06 -11.28 -27.52
C LEU A 179 0.68 -12.43 -26.71
N VAL A 180 0.91 -12.22 -25.41
CA VAL A 180 1.54 -13.19 -24.51
C VAL A 180 0.72 -13.28 -23.22
N SER A 181 0.25 -14.48 -22.91
CA SER A 181 -0.67 -14.76 -21.80
C SER A 181 -0.04 -15.77 -20.85
N PRO A 182 0.77 -15.32 -19.87
CA PRO A 182 1.44 -16.22 -18.94
C PRO A 182 0.49 -16.81 -17.89
N ASP A 183 -0.70 -16.22 -17.72
CA ASP A 183 -1.62 -16.49 -16.61
C ASP A 183 -3.08 -16.54 -17.08
N ILE A 184 -3.59 -15.44 -17.63
CA ILE A 184 -4.89 -15.27 -18.27
C ILE A 184 -4.66 -14.68 -19.66
N HIS A 185 -5.57 -14.95 -20.60
CA HIS A 185 -5.62 -14.23 -21.87
C HIS A 185 -6.64 -13.10 -21.80
N CYS A 186 -6.15 -11.89 -21.50
CA CYS A 186 -6.99 -10.75 -21.20
C CYS A 186 -6.97 -9.73 -22.34
N ASP A 187 -7.90 -9.78 -23.29
CA ASP A 187 -8.02 -8.77 -24.35
C ASP A 187 -8.63 -7.45 -23.83
N ILE A 188 -8.44 -6.35 -24.57
CA ILE A 188 -9.15 -5.08 -24.33
C ILE A 188 -10.07 -4.75 -25.51
N TYR A 189 -11.36 -4.81 -25.26
CA TYR A 189 -12.41 -4.51 -26.24
C TYR A 189 -12.68 -3.00 -26.22
N ILE A 190 -12.66 -2.37 -27.40
CA ILE A 190 -12.73 -0.91 -27.52
C ILE A 190 -14.07 -0.52 -28.17
N VAL A 191 -14.98 0.02 -27.34
CA VAL A 191 -16.24 0.62 -27.80
C VAL A 191 -16.00 2.11 -28.09
N PRO A 192 -16.16 2.57 -29.35
CA PRO A 192 -15.85 3.94 -29.73
C PRO A 192 -16.97 4.92 -29.34
N PRO A 193 -16.66 6.23 -29.27
CA PRO A 193 -17.65 7.28 -29.01
C PRO A 193 -18.79 7.29 -30.03
N THR A 194 -19.99 7.60 -29.56
CA THR A 194 -21.18 7.87 -30.36
C THR A 194 -21.76 9.25 -30.03
N GLU A 195 -22.72 9.74 -30.82
CA GLU A 195 -23.42 11.01 -30.51
C GLU A 195 -24.16 10.97 -29.16
N LYS A 196 -24.55 9.77 -28.69
CA LYS A 196 -25.25 9.60 -27.40
C LYS A 196 -24.27 9.41 -26.24
N ARG A 197 -23.20 8.63 -26.44
CA ARG A 197 -22.12 8.37 -25.47
C ARG A 197 -20.80 8.85 -26.06
N ASN A 198 -20.46 10.11 -25.80
CA ASN A 198 -19.31 10.77 -26.45
C ASN A 198 -17.98 10.51 -25.70
N TYR A 199 -17.66 9.23 -25.50
CA TYR A 199 -16.45 8.73 -24.86
C TYR A 199 -16.17 7.30 -25.33
N TYR A 200 -14.91 6.87 -25.26
CA TYR A 200 -14.53 5.47 -25.43
C TYR A 200 -14.87 4.68 -24.18
N THR A 201 -15.26 3.42 -24.33
CA THR A 201 -15.26 2.45 -23.22
C THR A 201 -14.28 1.33 -23.57
N LEU A 202 -13.24 1.18 -22.76
CA LEU A 202 -12.28 0.07 -22.86
C LEU A 202 -12.69 -0.96 -21.82
N ILE A 203 -12.82 -2.22 -22.23
CA ILE A 203 -13.36 -3.30 -21.38
C ILE A 203 -12.39 -4.47 -21.46
N THR A 204 -12.00 -5.04 -20.32
CA THR A 204 -11.26 -6.30 -20.30
C THR A 204 -12.18 -7.44 -20.72
N VAL A 205 -11.65 -8.40 -21.46
CA VAL A 205 -12.31 -9.67 -21.72
C VAL A 205 -11.28 -10.76 -21.50
N GLY A 206 -11.47 -11.55 -20.45
CA GLY A 206 -10.57 -12.63 -20.07
C GLY A 206 -10.02 -12.50 -18.66
N MET A 207 -10.23 -11.37 -17.98
CA MET A 207 -9.90 -11.26 -16.55
C MET A 207 -10.71 -12.27 -15.73
N GLY A 208 -12.02 -12.35 -15.98
CA GLY A 208 -12.90 -13.22 -15.22
C GLY A 208 -12.83 -14.68 -15.64
N ALA A 209 -11.93 -15.05 -16.57
CA ALA A 209 -11.59 -16.45 -16.80
C ALA A 209 -11.02 -17.08 -15.51
N HIS A 210 -10.24 -16.29 -14.76
CA HIS A 210 -9.78 -16.62 -13.42
C HIS A 210 -10.86 -16.37 -12.37
N ILE A 211 -11.13 -17.41 -11.56
CA ILE A 211 -12.02 -17.31 -10.40
C ILE A 211 -11.23 -16.75 -9.22
N MET A 212 -11.54 -15.52 -8.82
CA MET A 212 -10.84 -14.79 -7.76
C MET A 212 -10.98 -15.48 -6.38
N ASN A 213 -9.98 -15.29 -5.52
CA ASN A 213 -10.00 -15.80 -4.15
C ASN A 213 -10.90 -14.94 -3.25
N ILE A 214 -12.20 -15.22 -3.27
CA ILE A 214 -13.19 -14.49 -2.48
C ILE A 214 -13.35 -15.06 -1.04
N PRO A 215 -13.70 -14.22 -0.04
CA PRO A 215 -14.03 -14.67 1.30
C PRO A 215 -15.16 -15.72 1.31
N LYS A 216 -15.06 -16.70 2.21
CA LYS A 216 -16.00 -17.85 2.28
C LYS A 216 -17.44 -17.45 2.65
N GLU A 217 -17.60 -16.26 3.21
CA GLU A 217 -18.87 -15.66 3.58
C GLU A 217 -19.62 -15.08 2.36
N LEU A 218 -18.93 -14.92 1.23
CA LEU A 218 -19.47 -14.42 -0.02
C LEU A 218 -19.69 -15.55 -1.03
N ASP A 219 -20.57 -15.31 -2.00
CA ASP A 219 -20.96 -16.30 -3.01
C ASP A 219 -20.03 -16.24 -4.23
N ALA A 220 -19.30 -17.33 -4.48
CA ALA A 220 -18.32 -17.44 -5.56
C ALA A 220 -18.97 -17.50 -6.94
N GLU A 221 -20.17 -18.06 -7.03
CA GLU A 221 -20.92 -18.12 -8.29
C GLU A 221 -21.38 -16.71 -8.72
N GLU A 222 -21.55 -15.80 -7.76
CA GLU A 222 -22.04 -14.43 -7.97
C GLU A 222 -20.94 -13.36 -8.00
N LEU A 223 -19.84 -13.55 -7.28
CA LEU A 223 -18.79 -12.53 -7.08
C LEU A 223 -17.37 -13.02 -7.45
N GLY A 224 -17.21 -14.28 -7.83
CA GLY A 224 -15.90 -14.87 -8.12
C GLY A 224 -15.26 -14.37 -9.41
N ARG A 225 -16.05 -13.84 -10.36
CA ARG A 225 -15.55 -13.37 -11.67
C ARG A 225 -15.85 -11.90 -11.88
N ALA A 226 -14.90 -11.21 -12.52
CA ALA A 226 -15.06 -9.82 -12.89
C ALA A 226 -14.35 -9.46 -14.20
N GLU A 227 -14.92 -8.48 -14.90
CA GLU A 227 -14.25 -7.70 -15.94
C GLU A 227 -14.20 -6.23 -15.50
N LEU A 228 -13.17 -5.52 -15.96
CA LEU A 228 -12.93 -4.11 -15.67
C LEU A 228 -13.21 -3.28 -16.90
N LEU A 229 -13.72 -2.07 -16.69
CA LEU A 229 -13.84 -1.09 -17.76
C LEU A 229 -13.37 0.29 -17.34
N ILE A 230 -12.97 1.10 -18.32
CA ILE A 230 -12.60 2.50 -18.11
C ILE A 230 -13.14 3.36 -19.25
N CYS A 231 -13.71 4.51 -18.90
CA CYS A 231 -14.28 5.44 -19.88
C CYS A 231 -13.30 6.58 -20.18
N LEU A 232 -12.90 6.74 -21.45
CA LEU A 232 -11.92 7.74 -21.88
C LEU A 232 -12.57 8.82 -22.76
N PRO A 233 -12.12 10.09 -22.72
CA PRO A 233 -12.64 11.15 -23.59
C PRO A 233 -12.64 10.78 -25.08
N ALA A 234 -13.60 11.29 -25.86
CA ALA A 234 -13.68 11.01 -27.29
C ALA A 234 -12.46 11.48 -28.12
N ASP A 235 -11.65 12.38 -27.57
CA ASP A 235 -10.39 12.85 -28.16
C ASP A 235 -9.15 12.11 -27.62
N TRP A 236 -9.33 11.08 -26.80
CA TRP A 236 -8.24 10.20 -26.37
C TRP A 236 -7.62 9.48 -27.56
N LYS A 237 -6.28 9.43 -27.61
CA LYS A 237 -5.57 8.76 -28.70
C LYS A 237 -5.37 7.27 -28.41
N VAL A 238 -6.47 6.53 -28.43
CA VAL A 238 -6.45 5.07 -28.23
C VAL A 238 -5.56 4.41 -29.29
N GLY A 239 -4.58 3.62 -28.86
CA GLY A 239 -3.59 2.96 -29.73
C GLY A 239 -2.26 3.70 -29.90
N GLU A 240 -2.11 4.91 -29.34
CA GLU A 240 -0.79 5.55 -29.21
C GLU A 240 -0.01 4.94 -28.03
N ASN A 241 1.30 4.78 -28.22
CA ASN A 241 2.18 4.11 -27.25
C ASN A 241 2.86 5.04 -26.26
N ALA A 242 2.73 6.36 -26.45
CA ALA A 242 3.29 7.30 -25.49
C ALA A 242 2.54 7.16 -24.15
N GLU A 243 3.28 7.17 -23.05
CA GLU A 243 2.79 6.84 -21.70
C GLU A 243 1.53 7.62 -21.34
N GLU A 244 1.46 8.90 -21.74
CA GLU A 244 0.33 9.77 -21.43
C GLU A 244 -1.01 9.33 -22.05
N TRP A 245 -0.98 8.48 -23.08
CA TRP A 245 -2.16 7.88 -23.74
C TRP A 245 -2.33 6.40 -23.40
N PHE A 246 -1.24 5.69 -23.13
CA PHE A 246 -1.23 4.23 -22.98
C PHE A 246 -1.53 3.77 -21.54
N TRP A 247 -1.27 4.60 -20.53
CA TRP A 247 -1.44 4.22 -19.12
C TRP A 247 -2.82 3.62 -18.75
N PRO A 248 -3.98 3.97 -19.36
CA PRO A 248 -5.25 3.33 -19.03
C PRO A 248 -5.29 1.85 -19.41
N ILE A 249 -4.64 1.46 -20.51
CA ILE A 249 -4.52 0.05 -20.94
C ILE A 249 -3.60 -0.68 -19.96
N SER A 250 -2.45 -0.09 -19.61
CA SER A 250 -1.54 -0.63 -18.60
C SER A 250 -2.24 -0.83 -17.24
N LEU A 251 -3.09 0.13 -16.84
CA LEU A 251 -3.87 0.06 -15.62
C LEU A 251 -4.83 -1.12 -15.61
N LEU A 252 -5.65 -1.28 -16.66
CA LEU A 252 -6.56 -2.41 -16.78
C LEU A 252 -5.80 -3.74 -16.71
N LYS A 253 -4.73 -3.89 -17.50
CA LYS A 253 -3.89 -5.09 -17.53
C LYS A 253 -3.25 -5.43 -16.19
N GLY A 254 -2.79 -4.40 -15.46
CA GLY A 254 -2.21 -4.57 -14.12
C GLY A 254 -3.24 -5.03 -13.10
N LEU A 255 -4.44 -4.42 -13.12
CA LEU A 255 -5.53 -4.81 -12.23
C LEU A 255 -6.07 -6.21 -12.53
N SER A 256 -6.16 -6.61 -13.81
CA SER A 256 -6.63 -7.95 -14.20
C SER A 256 -5.80 -9.09 -13.60
N ARG A 257 -4.50 -8.84 -13.34
CA ARG A 257 -3.57 -9.83 -12.79
C ARG A 257 -3.42 -9.76 -11.28
N LEU A 258 -3.96 -8.73 -10.63
CA LEU A 258 -3.87 -8.56 -9.19
C LEU A 258 -4.49 -9.74 -8.41
N PRO A 259 -5.68 -10.27 -8.77
CA PRO A 259 -6.26 -11.43 -8.10
C PRO A 259 -5.35 -12.66 -8.11
N ILE A 260 -4.67 -12.92 -9.23
CA ILE A 260 -3.76 -14.06 -9.43
C ILE A 260 -2.48 -13.85 -8.61
N ASN A 261 -1.81 -12.71 -8.81
CA ASN A 261 -0.49 -12.43 -8.23
C ASN A 261 -0.50 -12.31 -6.70
N CYS A 262 -1.65 -11.95 -6.12
CA CYS A 262 -1.79 -11.69 -4.70
C CYS A 262 -2.79 -12.62 -4.01
N GLU A 263 -3.29 -13.64 -4.71
CA GLU A 263 -4.35 -14.55 -4.22
C GLU A 263 -5.51 -13.78 -3.57
N THR A 264 -6.02 -12.76 -4.28
CA THR A 264 -7.00 -11.79 -3.76
C THR A 264 -8.22 -11.70 -4.68
N TRP A 265 -9.11 -10.74 -4.42
CA TRP A 265 -10.29 -10.45 -5.22
C TRP A 265 -10.54 -8.95 -5.34
N LEU A 266 -11.23 -8.58 -6.42
CA LEU A 266 -11.66 -7.22 -6.70
C LEU A 266 -13.19 -7.12 -6.63
N GLY A 267 -13.68 -6.08 -5.98
CA GLY A 267 -15.09 -5.86 -5.75
C GLY A 267 -15.44 -4.37 -5.66
N TRP A 268 -16.75 -4.09 -5.65
CA TRP A 268 -17.25 -2.73 -5.53
C TRP A 268 -16.70 -2.02 -4.28
N GLY A 269 -16.25 -0.79 -4.46
CA GLY A 269 -15.66 0.04 -3.40
C GLY A 269 -14.22 -0.32 -3.03
N HIS A 270 -13.60 -1.32 -3.67
CA HIS A 270 -12.18 -1.57 -3.48
C HIS A 270 -11.35 -0.43 -4.09
N THR A 271 -10.22 -0.15 -3.45
CA THR A 271 -9.23 0.82 -3.92
C THR A 271 -7.88 0.16 -4.06
N VAL A 272 -7.18 0.41 -5.16
CA VAL A 272 -5.84 -0.13 -5.44
C VAL A 272 -4.87 1.04 -5.66
N ASP A 273 -3.79 1.07 -4.89
CA ASP A 273 -2.72 2.09 -5.02
C ASP A 273 -1.72 1.64 -6.08
N ASN A 274 -1.40 2.52 -7.03
CA ASN A 274 -0.38 2.28 -8.06
C ASN A 274 1.04 2.59 -7.55
N GLY A 275 1.18 3.15 -6.35
CA GLY A 275 2.44 3.56 -5.74
C GLY A 275 2.98 4.89 -6.30
N THR A 276 2.95 5.06 -7.62
CA THR A 276 3.30 6.30 -8.35
C THR A 276 2.13 6.81 -9.18
N THR A 277 2.25 8.02 -9.72
CA THR A 277 1.30 8.52 -10.73
C THR A 277 1.27 7.60 -11.95
N PHE A 278 0.14 7.56 -12.65
CA PHE A 278 -0.02 6.68 -13.84
C PHE A 278 0.79 7.14 -15.06
N ALA A 279 1.09 8.43 -15.14
CA ALA A 279 1.92 9.04 -16.19
C ALA A 279 2.41 10.42 -15.72
N GLU A 280 3.38 11.02 -16.41
CA GLU A 280 3.90 12.37 -16.06
C GLU A 280 2.85 13.49 -16.17
N ASN A 281 1.80 13.31 -16.98
CA ASN A 281 0.79 14.33 -17.24
C ASN A 281 -0.42 14.27 -16.30
N THR A 282 -0.37 13.44 -15.25
CA THR A 282 -1.45 13.28 -14.28
C THR A 282 -0.90 13.04 -12.88
N GLU A 283 -1.65 13.51 -11.89
CA GLU A 283 -1.37 13.26 -10.46
C GLU A 283 -2.25 12.11 -9.91
N LEU A 284 -3.07 11.49 -10.77
CA LEU A 284 -3.84 10.29 -10.44
C LEU A 284 -2.88 9.11 -10.23
N CYS A 285 -3.04 8.39 -9.13
CA CYS A 285 -2.08 7.38 -8.68
C CYS A 285 -2.73 6.16 -8.03
N GLY A 286 -4.05 6.02 -8.12
CA GLY A 286 -4.78 4.86 -7.62
C GLY A 286 -6.09 4.67 -8.35
N SER A 287 -6.81 3.63 -7.99
CA SER A 287 -8.05 3.22 -8.65
C SER A 287 -9.13 2.96 -7.62
N LEU A 288 -10.35 3.39 -7.89
CA LEU A 288 -11.58 3.01 -7.19
C LEU A 288 -12.44 2.17 -8.12
N LEU A 289 -12.96 1.04 -7.64
CA LEU A 289 -13.89 0.21 -8.40
C LEU A 289 -15.33 0.55 -8.04
N ILE A 290 -16.13 0.90 -9.04
CA ILE A 290 -17.58 1.14 -8.89
C ILE A 290 -18.36 0.33 -9.91
N TYR A 291 -19.68 0.33 -9.81
CA TYR A 291 -20.52 -0.19 -10.90
C TYR A 291 -20.51 0.79 -12.08
N PRO A 292 -20.68 0.31 -13.32
CA PRO A 292 -20.60 1.17 -14.50
C PRO A 292 -21.63 2.30 -14.46
N GLU A 293 -21.17 3.51 -14.73
CA GLU A 293 -21.98 4.73 -14.77
C GLU A 293 -22.51 4.99 -16.20
N ASP A 294 -23.60 5.76 -16.30
CA ASP A 294 -24.20 6.15 -17.59
C ASP A 294 -24.54 4.97 -18.53
N VAL A 295 -25.00 3.86 -17.95
CA VAL A 295 -25.47 2.65 -18.67
C VAL A 295 -26.85 2.19 -18.20
N GLU A 296 -27.50 1.34 -18.98
CA GLU A 296 -28.79 0.75 -18.61
C GLU A 296 -28.64 -0.23 -17.43
N LYS A 297 -29.69 -0.36 -16.61
CA LYS A 297 -29.68 -1.26 -15.45
C LYS A 297 -29.44 -2.71 -15.88
N GLY A 298 -28.53 -3.40 -15.21
CA GLY A 298 -28.13 -4.77 -15.52
C GLY A 298 -26.79 -4.86 -16.25
N ALA A 299 -26.25 -3.75 -16.76
CA ALA A 299 -24.93 -3.71 -17.39
C ALA A 299 -23.79 -4.18 -16.48
N ASP A 300 -23.97 -4.09 -15.16
CA ASP A 300 -23.00 -4.47 -14.13
C ASP A 300 -22.82 -5.99 -13.99
N ARG A 301 -23.69 -6.82 -14.58
CA ARG A 301 -23.69 -8.28 -14.38
C ARG A 301 -24.08 -9.06 -15.64
N CYS A 302 -23.18 -9.91 -16.11
CA CYS A 302 -23.45 -10.86 -17.21
C CYS A 302 -23.61 -12.28 -16.66
N ALA A 303 -24.74 -12.92 -16.94
CA ALA A 303 -24.97 -14.32 -16.59
C ALA A 303 -24.32 -15.23 -17.63
N LEU A 304 -23.45 -16.14 -17.18
CA LEU A 304 -22.79 -17.11 -18.04
C LEU A 304 -23.66 -18.36 -18.26
N PRO A 305 -23.47 -19.08 -19.39
CA PRO A 305 -24.18 -20.34 -19.66
C PRO A 305 -23.99 -21.43 -18.60
N ASN A 306 -22.87 -21.38 -17.87
CA ASN A 306 -22.54 -22.32 -16.81
C ASN A 306 -23.32 -22.06 -15.48
N GLY A 307 -24.04 -20.93 -15.39
CA GLY A 307 -24.80 -20.52 -14.21
C GLY A 307 -24.11 -19.50 -13.31
N GLU A 308 -22.82 -19.22 -13.52
CA GLU A 308 -22.04 -18.21 -12.80
C GLU A 308 -22.27 -16.80 -13.37
N THR A 309 -21.82 -15.77 -12.65
CA THR A 309 -21.96 -14.37 -13.04
C THR A 309 -20.60 -13.69 -13.17
N VAL A 310 -20.42 -12.93 -14.25
CA VAL A 310 -19.30 -12.00 -14.44
C VAL A 310 -19.76 -10.60 -14.06
N ASN A 311 -19.09 -9.99 -13.07
CA ASN A 311 -19.38 -8.61 -12.66
C ASN A 311 -18.55 -7.62 -13.47
N PHE A 312 -19.14 -6.51 -13.90
CA PHE A 312 -18.43 -5.43 -14.55
C PHE A 312 -18.17 -4.32 -13.54
N PHE A 313 -16.90 -3.96 -13.35
CA PHE A 313 -16.52 -2.81 -12.52
C PHE A 313 -15.88 -1.72 -13.36
N GLU A 314 -16.40 -0.51 -13.22
CA GLU A 314 -15.74 0.68 -13.77
C GLU A 314 -14.61 1.11 -12.85
N VAL A 315 -13.44 1.27 -13.45
CA VAL A 315 -12.22 1.76 -12.81
C VAL A 315 -12.22 3.27 -12.89
N ILE A 316 -12.34 3.92 -11.74
CA ILE A 316 -12.20 5.37 -11.59
C ILE A 316 -10.80 5.69 -11.06
N PRO A 317 -9.91 6.29 -11.86
CA PRO A 317 -8.62 6.75 -11.38
C PRO A 317 -8.80 7.85 -10.33
N ILE A 318 -8.11 7.71 -9.20
CA ILE A 318 -8.19 8.59 -8.02
C ILE A 318 -6.83 9.10 -7.54
N TYR A 319 -6.89 10.22 -6.84
CA TYR A 319 -5.75 10.83 -6.17
C TYR A 319 -5.38 10.06 -4.89
N ARG A 320 -4.15 10.28 -4.43
CA ARG A 320 -3.69 9.73 -3.14
C ARG A 320 -4.58 10.20 -2.00
N GLU A 321 -4.92 11.48 -1.97
CA GLU A 321 -5.77 12.08 -0.94
C GLU A 321 -7.17 11.44 -0.89
N GLU A 322 -7.74 11.12 -2.05
CA GLU A 322 -9.05 10.46 -2.17
C GLU A 322 -9.00 9.02 -1.63
N MET A 323 -7.93 8.26 -1.95
CA MET A 323 -7.69 6.95 -1.34
C MET A 323 -7.56 7.04 0.18
N MET A 324 -6.84 8.06 0.66
CA MET A 324 -6.64 8.27 2.10
C MET A 324 -7.95 8.65 2.79
N TYR A 325 -8.75 9.53 2.19
CA TYR A 325 -10.06 9.92 2.71
C TYR A 325 -10.98 8.72 2.83
N LYS A 326 -11.05 7.88 1.79
CA LYS A 326 -11.85 6.64 1.77
C LYS A 326 -11.42 5.65 2.84
N ARG A 327 -10.12 5.52 3.08
CA ARG A 327 -9.59 4.63 4.14
C ARG A 327 -10.07 5.07 5.53
N ASP A 328 -10.15 6.38 5.77
CA ASP A 328 -10.45 6.95 7.09
C ASP A 328 -11.96 7.13 7.33
N ASN A 329 -12.78 7.10 6.27
CA ASN A 329 -14.23 7.17 6.33
C ASN A 329 -14.80 5.86 5.77
N ASP A 330 -15.32 5.86 4.54
CA ASP A 330 -15.66 4.67 3.77
C ASP A 330 -15.84 5.01 2.28
N THR A 331 -16.25 4.02 1.47
CA THR A 331 -16.54 4.19 0.04
C THR A 331 -17.68 5.17 -0.23
N HIS A 332 -18.77 5.12 0.55
CA HIS A 332 -19.94 5.96 0.31
C HIS A 332 -19.61 7.44 0.57
N ALA A 333 -18.88 7.73 1.64
CA ALA A 333 -18.40 9.07 1.95
C ALA A 333 -17.48 9.61 0.85
N LEU A 334 -16.58 8.79 0.30
CA LEU A 334 -15.76 9.20 -0.83
C LEU A 334 -16.64 9.52 -2.05
N LEU A 335 -17.59 8.65 -2.40
CA LEU A 335 -18.47 8.85 -3.55
C LEU A 335 -19.34 10.11 -3.41
N GLU A 336 -19.80 10.45 -2.20
CA GLU A 336 -20.51 11.70 -1.94
C GLU A 336 -19.63 12.93 -2.23
N ASN A 337 -18.38 12.91 -1.77
CA ASN A 337 -17.39 13.96 -2.09
C ASN A 337 -17.06 14.00 -3.60
N MET A 338 -17.08 12.86 -4.27
CA MET A 338 -16.83 12.74 -5.70
C MET A 338 -18.09 12.99 -6.57
N SER A 339 -19.22 13.39 -6.00
CA SER A 339 -20.51 13.53 -6.74
C SER A 339 -20.48 14.49 -7.94
N GLY A 340 -19.51 15.40 -8.02
CA GLY A 340 -19.28 16.29 -9.16
C GLY A 340 -18.25 15.78 -10.19
N ILE A 341 -17.59 14.66 -9.91
CA ILE A 341 -16.55 14.08 -10.77
C ILE A 341 -17.21 13.18 -11.83
N SER A 342 -16.84 13.43 -13.08
CA SER A 342 -17.23 12.60 -14.21
C SER A 342 -16.56 11.22 -14.13
N HIS A 343 -17.32 10.17 -14.42
CA HIS A 343 -16.78 8.81 -14.58
C HIS A 343 -15.82 8.70 -15.78
N ILE A 344 -16.03 9.52 -16.83
CA ILE A 344 -15.08 9.69 -17.94
C ILE A 344 -13.76 10.30 -17.42
N VAL A 345 -12.66 9.59 -17.64
CA VAL A 345 -11.32 9.95 -17.18
C VAL A 345 -10.89 11.32 -17.67
N ARG A 346 -10.40 12.14 -16.74
CA ARG A 346 -9.76 13.42 -17.02
C ARG A 346 -8.45 13.49 -16.23
N PRO A 347 -7.28 13.41 -16.88
CA PRO A 347 -5.98 13.37 -16.20
C PRO A 347 -5.74 14.52 -15.22
N ASN A 348 -6.35 15.68 -15.48
CA ASN A 348 -6.21 16.91 -14.71
C ASN A 348 -7.55 17.36 -14.08
N ARG A 349 -8.40 16.41 -13.66
CA ARG A 349 -9.63 16.75 -12.93
C ARG A 349 -9.32 17.37 -11.57
N GLU A 350 -10.32 17.98 -10.94
CA GLU A 350 -10.20 18.42 -9.56
C GLU A 350 -10.07 17.20 -8.63
N ASN A 351 -9.25 17.33 -7.59
CA ASN A 351 -9.13 16.36 -6.51
C ASN A 351 -10.26 16.64 -5.50
N ALA A 352 -11.21 15.72 -5.34
CA ALA A 352 -12.36 15.89 -4.44
C ALA A 352 -11.95 16.00 -2.97
N CYS A 353 -10.76 15.52 -2.64
CA CYS A 353 -10.17 15.55 -1.32
C CYS A 353 -8.90 16.41 -1.31
N GLU A 354 -8.82 17.45 -2.16
CA GLU A 354 -7.64 18.34 -2.19
C GLU A 354 -7.35 18.93 -0.79
N GLY A 355 -6.10 18.82 -0.35
CA GLY A 355 -5.71 19.25 0.99
C GLY A 355 -6.15 18.31 2.11
N TYR A 356 -6.76 17.16 1.79
CA TYR A 356 -6.91 16.06 2.73
C TYR A 356 -5.55 15.42 2.97
N TYR A 357 -4.82 16.03 3.90
CA TYR A 357 -3.61 15.43 4.45
C TYR A 357 -4.03 14.47 5.55
N LYS A 358 -3.45 13.26 5.52
CA LYS A 358 -3.59 12.28 6.59
C LYS A 358 -3.20 12.94 7.92
N ARG A 359 -4.18 13.32 8.72
CA ARG A 359 -3.95 13.84 10.08
C ARG A 359 -3.12 12.80 10.81
N GLY A 360 -1.95 13.20 11.33
CA GLY A 360 -1.08 12.28 12.06
C GLY A 360 -0.25 11.32 11.22
N LEU A 361 0.01 11.59 9.93
CA LEU A 361 1.20 11.00 9.29
C LEU A 361 2.46 11.49 10.04
N ILE A 362 3.32 10.56 10.44
CA ILE A 362 4.57 10.85 11.14
C ILE A 362 5.71 10.87 10.11
N ASP A 363 5.81 9.83 9.30
CA ASP A 363 6.86 9.65 8.29
C ASP A 363 6.39 8.68 7.20
N SER A 364 7.03 8.71 6.03
CA SER A 364 6.69 7.88 4.88
C SER A 364 7.95 7.37 4.18
N SER A 365 8.07 6.04 4.05
CA SER A 365 9.17 5.39 3.33
C SER A 365 9.22 5.83 1.88
N LEU A 366 8.08 6.11 1.24
CA LEU A 366 7.99 6.59 -0.14
C LEU A 366 8.77 7.89 -0.35
N THR A 367 8.73 8.81 0.62
CA THR A 367 9.48 10.07 0.55
C THR A 367 10.99 9.80 0.49
N HIS A 368 11.46 8.82 1.25
CA HIS A 368 12.88 8.45 1.33
C HIS A 368 13.31 7.59 0.14
N SER A 369 12.50 6.62 -0.28
CA SER A 369 12.73 5.81 -1.47
C SER A 369 12.78 6.68 -2.74
N LYS A 370 11.96 7.73 -2.81
CA LYS A 370 12.03 8.70 -3.90
C LYS A 370 13.38 9.41 -3.98
N LYS A 371 13.95 9.81 -2.84
CA LYS A 371 15.30 10.41 -2.79
C LYS A 371 16.38 9.44 -3.27
N ILE A 372 16.28 8.16 -2.95
CA ILE A 372 17.20 7.12 -3.44
C ILE A 372 17.21 7.11 -4.97
N LEU A 373 16.03 7.11 -5.59
CA LEU A 373 15.86 7.12 -7.04
C LEU A 373 16.32 8.45 -7.67
N GLU A 374 15.84 9.58 -7.16
CA GLU A 374 16.14 10.92 -7.68
C GLU A 374 17.63 11.26 -7.60
N LYS A 375 18.29 10.90 -6.49
CA LYS A 375 19.74 11.12 -6.28
C LYS A 375 20.61 9.99 -6.84
N LYS A 376 20.00 8.94 -7.41
CA LYS A 376 20.68 7.75 -7.95
C LYS A 376 21.65 7.13 -6.96
N LEU A 377 21.21 6.98 -5.71
CA LEU A 377 22.00 6.35 -4.66
C LEU A 377 22.08 4.83 -4.93
N PRO A 378 23.22 4.17 -4.68
CA PRO A 378 23.38 2.73 -4.88
C PRO A 378 22.76 1.93 -3.72
N LEU A 379 21.46 2.12 -3.49
CA LEU A 379 20.69 1.54 -2.40
C LEU A 379 19.35 1.03 -2.92
N ASP A 380 18.84 -0.04 -2.31
CA ASP A 380 17.49 -0.52 -2.57
C ASP A 380 16.45 0.45 -1.98
N ALA A 381 15.30 0.59 -2.65
CA ALA A 381 14.21 1.45 -2.18
C ALA A 381 13.75 1.12 -0.75
N ILE A 382 13.90 -0.14 -0.31
CA ILE A 382 13.56 -0.59 1.06
C ILE A 382 14.36 0.14 2.15
N ASN A 383 15.54 0.68 1.82
CA ASN A 383 16.37 1.44 2.77
C ASN A 383 15.67 2.72 3.24
N GLY A 384 14.75 3.27 2.45
CA GLY A 384 13.89 4.39 2.86
C GLY A 384 13.00 4.08 4.07
N CYS A 385 12.88 2.80 4.44
CA CYS A 385 12.09 2.35 5.57
C CYS A 385 12.93 2.06 6.84
N ASN A 386 14.26 2.17 6.79
CA ASN A 386 15.15 1.70 7.87
C ASN A 386 14.84 2.35 9.24
N HIS A 387 14.87 3.68 9.32
CA HIS A 387 14.61 4.39 10.58
C HIS A 387 13.15 4.27 11.01
N ILE A 388 12.22 4.27 10.06
CA ILE A 388 10.79 4.07 10.33
C ILE A 388 10.54 2.71 11.00
N ALA A 389 11.14 1.64 10.46
CA ALA A 389 11.04 0.29 11.01
C ALA A 389 11.66 0.19 12.40
N ALA A 390 12.81 0.84 12.62
CA ALA A 390 13.44 0.87 13.94
C ALA A 390 12.59 1.62 14.97
N TYR A 391 11.96 2.73 14.58
CA TYR A 391 11.08 3.50 15.46
C TYR A 391 9.82 2.70 15.84
N LEU A 392 9.15 2.09 14.87
CA LEU A 392 7.95 1.28 15.10
C LEU A 392 8.27 0.08 16.00
N ARG A 393 9.36 -0.63 15.73
CA ARG A 393 9.83 -1.73 16.60
C ARG A 393 10.02 -1.26 18.04
N TRP A 394 10.70 -0.12 18.23
CA TRP A 394 10.95 0.43 19.57
C TRP A 394 9.66 0.76 20.32
N CYS A 395 8.65 1.27 19.60
CA CYS A 395 7.32 1.53 20.17
C CYS A 395 6.61 0.22 20.55
N ILE A 396 6.68 -0.82 19.72
CA ILE A 396 6.08 -2.14 19.99
C ILE A 396 6.70 -2.78 21.24
N GLU A 397 8.03 -2.73 21.38
CA GLU A 397 8.75 -3.27 22.54
C GLU A 397 8.41 -2.59 23.87
N ARG A 398 7.77 -1.42 23.84
CA ARG A 398 7.43 -0.60 25.02
C ARG A 398 5.93 -0.39 25.21
N ASP A 399 5.12 -1.18 24.53
CA ASP A 399 3.67 -1.09 24.63
C ASP A 399 3.15 0.32 24.28
N LEU A 400 3.79 0.99 23.31
CA LEU A 400 3.39 2.32 22.82
C LEU A 400 2.54 2.25 21.55
N TYR A 401 2.18 1.04 21.12
CA TYR A 401 1.24 0.79 20.04
C TYR A 401 -0.20 0.81 20.56
N SER A 402 -1.15 0.98 19.66
CA SER A 402 -2.58 1.04 19.98
C SER A 402 -3.30 -0.29 19.96
N SER A 403 -4.48 -0.33 20.57
CA SER A 403 -5.34 -1.51 20.61
C SER A 403 -5.79 -2.00 19.22
N GLU A 404 -6.03 -1.09 18.27
CA GLU A 404 -6.43 -1.39 16.89
C GLU A 404 -5.26 -1.98 16.10
N PHE A 405 -4.06 -1.45 16.35
CA PHE A 405 -2.84 -1.98 15.74
C PHE A 405 -2.58 -3.41 16.22
N GLU A 406 -2.77 -3.68 17.51
CA GLU A 406 -2.65 -5.04 18.06
C GLU A 406 -3.70 -6.00 17.52
N GLU A 407 -4.96 -5.55 17.44
CA GLU A 407 -6.06 -6.36 16.92
C GLU A 407 -5.82 -6.75 15.46
N ARG A 408 -5.35 -5.81 14.65
CA ARG A 408 -5.12 -6.03 13.22
C ARG A 408 -3.80 -6.75 12.92
N TYR A 409 -2.79 -6.58 13.76
CA TYR A 409 -1.42 -7.06 13.52
C TYR A 409 -0.84 -7.80 14.73
N ALA A 410 -1.66 -8.65 15.38
CA ALA A 410 -1.30 -9.38 16.59
C ALA A 410 -0.04 -10.24 16.42
N ASP A 411 0.13 -10.87 15.26
CA ASP A 411 1.31 -11.69 14.95
C ASP A 411 2.59 -10.84 14.89
N ILE A 412 2.52 -9.64 14.30
CA ILE A 412 3.65 -8.72 14.26
C ILE A 412 4.05 -8.26 15.66
N VAL A 413 3.06 -7.92 16.49
CA VAL A 413 3.30 -7.53 17.90
C VAL A 413 3.96 -8.68 18.66
N LYS A 414 3.44 -9.89 18.51
CA LYS A 414 3.95 -11.10 19.15
C LYS A 414 5.38 -11.41 18.71
N ASP A 415 5.68 -11.32 17.41
CA ASP A 415 7.00 -11.59 16.86
C ASP A 415 8.03 -10.59 17.37
N VAL A 416 7.73 -9.29 17.34
CA VAL A 416 8.63 -8.27 17.91
C VAL A 416 8.86 -8.50 19.41
N LYS A 417 7.80 -8.83 20.16
CA LYS A 417 7.89 -9.09 21.61
C LYS A 417 8.58 -10.40 21.97
N SER A 418 8.68 -11.35 21.05
CA SER A 418 9.39 -12.61 21.27
C SER A 418 10.89 -12.41 21.56
N GLY A 419 11.45 -11.29 21.09
CA GLY A 419 12.87 -10.97 21.18
C GLY A 419 13.70 -11.50 20.01
N ASP A 420 13.10 -12.22 19.07
CA ASP A 420 13.73 -12.58 17.80
C ASP A 420 13.84 -11.37 16.86
N TRP A 421 14.81 -11.38 15.95
CA TRP A 421 14.96 -10.30 14.96
C TRP A 421 13.74 -10.28 14.03
N THR A 422 12.98 -9.19 14.08
CA THR A 422 11.85 -8.95 13.19
C THR A 422 12.14 -7.73 12.31
N ASP A 423 12.28 -7.96 11.01
CA ASP A 423 12.42 -6.89 10.02
C ASP A 423 11.05 -6.34 9.62
N LEU A 424 10.71 -5.17 10.15
CA LEU A 424 9.41 -4.54 9.90
C LEU A 424 9.33 -3.80 8.56
N ARG A 425 10.40 -3.70 7.76
CA ARG A 425 10.40 -2.85 6.55
C ARG A 425 9.39 -3.33 5.51
N ARG A 426 9.35 -4.65 5.26
CA ARG A 426 8.36 -5.24 4.33
C ARG A 426 6.94 -5.13 4.85
N PHE A 427 6.74 -5.31 6.15
CA PHE A 427 5.44 -5.11 6.80
C PHE A 427 4.96 -3.67 6.63
N ILE A 428 5.82 -2.68 6.87
CA ILE A 428 5.49 -1.27 6.69
C ILE A 428 5.15 -0.98 5.23
N SER A 429 5.97 -1.42 4.27
CA SER A 429 5.70 -1.19 2.85
C SER A 429 4.39 -1.85 2.38
N ASN A 430 4.20 -3.13 2.69
CA ASN A 430 3.11 -3.93 2.09
C ASN A 430 1.79 -3.78 2.85
N CYS A 431 1.83 -3.69 4.18
CA CYS A 431 0.63 -3.72 5.01
C CYS A 431 0.24 -2.33 5.54
N LEU A 432 1.20 -1.39 5.63
CA LEU A 432 0.96 -0.03 6.11
C LEU A 432 1.08 1.03 4.99
N GLY A 433 1.28 0.61 3.74
CA GLY A 433 1.44 1.51 2.59
C GLY A 433 2.71 2.37 2.65
N GLY A 434 3.74 1.89 3.35
CA GLY A 434 4.99 2.63 3.55
C GLY A 434 4.92 3.72 4.61
N GLU A 435 3.81 3.86 5.34
CA GLU A 435 3.60 4.98 6.25
C GLU A 435 3.75 4.59 7.72
N LEU A 436 4.26 5.53 8.52
CA LEU A 436 4.15 5.51 9.97
C LEU A 436 3.17 6.60 10.39
N SER A 437 2.16 6.24 11.18
CA SER A 437 1.09 7.17 11.57
C SER A 437 0.82 7.12 13.07
N LEU A 438 0.38 8.25 13.64
CA LEU A 438 -0.07 8.36 15.02
C LEU A 438 -1.21 7.36 15.31
N TYR A 439 -2.00 6.97 14.30
CA TYR A 439 -3.01 5.90 14.41
C TYR A 439 -2.42 4.48 14.52
N MET A 440 -1.11 4.33 14.71
CA MET A 440 -0.50 3.06 15.12
C MET A 440 -0.11 3.07 16.61
N LEU A 441 -0.07 4.25 17.23
CA LEU A 441 0.45 4.46 18.57
C LEU A 441 -0.68 4.72 19.56
N ASN A 442 -0.53 4.31 20.82
CA ASN A 442 -1.47 4.74 21.86
C ASN A 442 -1.26 6.21 22.23
N TYR A 443 -2.00 6.73 23.20
CA TYR A 443 -1.93 8.14 23.61
C TYR A 443 -0.51 8.57 24.01
N THR A 444 0.14 7.84 24.93
CA THR A 444 1.52 8.11 25.37
C THR A 444 2.49 8.09 24.20
N GLY A 445 2.40 7.06 23.35
CA GLY A 445 3.20 6.95 22.13
C GLY A 445 2.99 8.15 21.21
N SER A 446 1.74 8.53 20.95
CA SER A 446 1.37 9.62 20.07
C SER A 446 1.87 10.98 20.55
N ILE A 447 1.76 11.30 21.84
CA ILE A 447 2.26 12.56 22.41
C ILE A 447 3.78 12.60 22.35
N PHE A 448 4.44 11.50 22.74
CA PHE A 448 5.89 11.39 22.64
C PHE A 448 6.36 11.58 21.20
N THR A 449 5.75 10.87 20.24
CA THR A 449 6.12 10.96 18.82
C THR A 449 5.88 12.35 18.26
N ARG A 450 4.77 13.01 18.60
CA ARG A 450 4.50 14.40 18.20
C ARG A 450 5.62 15.35 18.62
N GLY A 451 6.06 15.26 19.87
CA GLY A 451 7.19 16.05 20.36
C GLY A 451 8.50 15.64 19.70
N TYR A 452 8.78 14.33 19.61
CA TYR A 452 10.08 13.83 19.20
C TYR A 452 10.34 13.91 17.68
N TYR A 453 9.31 13.73 16.85
CA TYR A 453 9.39 14.03 15.41
C TYR A 453 9.19 15.52 15.11
N ASN A 454 9.05 16.36 16.14
CA ASN A 454 8.80 17.79 16.04
C ASN A 454 7.59 18.14 15.13
N LEU A 455 6.53 17.33 15.20
CA LEU A 455 5.33 17.49 14.37
C LEU A 455 4.61 18.78 14.78
N GLY A 456 4.70 19.82 13.95
CA GLY A 456 4.09 21.12 14.24
C GLY A 456 4.97 22.09 15.05
N ASN A 457 6.29 21.87 15.11
CA ASN A 457 7.26 22.74 15.81
C ASN A 457 7.05 22.84 17.33
N ILE A 458 6.69 21.73 17.97
CA ILE A 458 6.27 21.66 19.38
C ILE A 458 7.29 20.98 20.31
N GLY A 459 8.43 20.50 19.80
CA GLY A 459 9.36 19.67 20.56
C GLY A 459 10.75 20.29 20.79
N ASP A 460 11.38 19.91 21.90
CA ASP A 460 12.80 20.17 22.21
C ASP A 460 13.74 19.09 21.63
N TYR A 461 13.18 18.03 21.05
CA TYR A 461 13.88 16.86 20.50
C TYR A 461 13.50 16.64 19.04
N ASN A 462 14.36 15.96 18.29
CA ASN A 462 14.19 15.77 16.86
C ASN A 462 14.73 14.39 16.43
N TYR A 463 13.82 13.46 16.12
CA TYR A 463 14.16 12.10 15.72
C TYR A 463 14.96 12.06 14.41
N PRO A 464 14.58 12.77 13.33
CA PRO A 464 15.44 12.96 12.17
C PRO A 464 16.88 13.38 12.50
N GLU A 465 17.08 14.35 13.40
CA GLU A 465 18.44 14.74 13.82
C GLU A 465 19.18 13.63 14.56
N ASP A 466 18.49 12.83 15.38
CA ASP A 466 19.09 11.70 16.09
C ASP A 466 19.41 10.54 15.13
N VAL A 467 18.63 10.36 14.06
CA VAL A 467 18.93 9.45 12.95
C VAL A 467 20.20 9.89 12.23
N ASP A 468 20.33 11.18 11.92
CA ASP A 468 21.52 11.77 11.31
C ASP A 468 22.76 11.64 12.21
N LYS A 469 22.64 11.98 13.51
CA LYS A 469 23.73 11.79 14.49
C LYS A 469 24.15 10.33 14.58
N CYS A 470 23.20 9.40 14.59
CA CYS A 470 23.50 7.97 14.60
C CYS A 470 24.28 7.54 13.33
N ALA A 471 23.95 8.10 12.17
CA ALA A 471 24.67 7.85 10.93
C ALA A 471 26.08 8.47 10.95
N GLU A 472 26.21 9.71 11.44
CA GLU A 472 27.50 10.39 11.59
C GLU A 472 28.44 9.64 12.54
N GLU A 473 27.93 9.16 13.67
CA GLU A 473 28.71 8.35 14.62
C GLU A 473 29.16 7.02 14.04
N TYR A 474 28.34 6.40 13.17
CA TYR A 474 28.65 5.11 12.57
C TYR A 474 29.69 5.22 11.45
N PHE A 475 29.51 6.19 10.53
CA PHE A 475 30.39 6.36 9.38
C PHE A 475 31.61 7.24 9.67
N GLY A 476 31.54 8.09 10.70
CA GLY A 476 32.49 9.17 10.96
C GLY A 476 32.23 10.40 10.07
N ALA A 477 32.57 11.58 10.59
CA ALA A 477 32.25 12.87 9.95
C ALA A 477 32.77 13.00 8.50
N GLU A 478 33.92 12.43 8.17
CA GLU A 478 34.46 12.47 6.80
C GLU A 478 33.57 11.73 5.81
N LYS A 479 33.16 10.50 6.15
CA LYS A 479 32.30 9.70 5.28
C LYS A 479 30.86 10.18 5.28
N TYR A 480 30.36 10.65 6.43
CA TYR A 480 29.02 11.26 6.55
C TYR A 480 28.83 12.44 5.58
N ASN A 481 29.83 13.34 5.48
CA ASN A 481 29.78 14.51 4.60
C ASN A 481 30.32 14.24 3.18
N SER A 482 30.39 12.97 2.75
CA SER A 482 30.98 12.62 1.46
C SER A 482 30.00 12.79 0.30
N GLU A 483 30.54 13.05 -0.90
CA GLU A 483 29.75 13.09 -2.14
C GLU A 483 29.08 11.73 -2.45
N GLU A 484 29.59 10.61 -1.89
CA GLU A 484 28.99 9.27 -2.00
C GLU A 484 27.57 9.24 -1.42
N PHE A 485 27.36 9.93 -0.30
CA PHE A 485 26.09 9.88 0.45
C PHE A 485 25.10 10.99 0.08
N GLN A 486 25.55 12.05 -0.59
CA GLN A 486 24.68 13.15 -1.09
C GLN A 486 23.65 13.66 -0.05
N ASP A 487 24.10 13.91 1.19
CA ASP A 487 23.28 14.35 2.33
C ASP A 487 22.21 13.33 2.81
N GLU A 488 22.30 12.06 2.41
CA GLU A 488 21.36 11.01 2.83
C GLU A 488 22.09 9.83 3.52
N ALA A 489 23.13 10.12 4.31
CA ALA A 489 23.97 9.11 4.97
C ALA A 489 23.18 8.08 5.79
N TYR A 490 22.06 8.48 6.40
CA TYR A 490 21.20 7.58 7.18
C TYR A 490 20.59 6.43 6.35
N LEU A 491 20.39 6.61 5.03
CA LEU A 491 19.87 5.57 4.14
C LEU A 491 20.89 4.45 3.89
N PHE A 492 22.19 4.76 4.01
CA PHE A 492 23.29 3.81 3.81
C PHE A 492 23.56 2.94 5.04
N MET A 493 22.91 3.22 6.17
CA MET A 493 23.06 2.43 7.39
C MET A 493 22.61 0.98 7.13
N PRO A 494 23.47 -0.02 7.40
CA PRO A 494 23.07 -1.42 7.26
C PRO A 494 21.95 -1.73 8.25
N PHE A 495 20.85 -2.29 7.78
CA PHE A 495 19.69 -2.59 8.61
C PHE A 495 19.83 -3.97 9.25
N ASP A 496 20.36 -3.98 10.47
CA ASP A 496 20.57 -5.16 11.30
C ASP A 496 20.24 -4.88 12.78
N GLU A 497 20.34 -5.91 13.63
CA GLU A 497 20.13 -5.75 15.08
C GLU A 497 21.06 -4.72 15.72
N GLU A 498 22.27 -4.55 15.19
CA GLU A 498 23.21 -3.57 15.73
C GLU A 498 22.80 -2.14 15.36
N TYR A 499 22.23 -1.92 14.18
CA TYR A 499 21.58 -0.66 13.82
C TYR A 499 20.44 -0.35 14.76
N TYR A 500 19.55 -1.32 15.00
CA TYR A 500 18.46 -1.15 15.95
C TYR A 500 18.97 -0.78 17.36
N LYS A 501 19.99 -1.49 17.87
CA LYS A 501 20.61 -1.17 19.17
C LYS A 501 21.29 0.21 19.22
N ARG A 502 21.80 0.73 18.10
CA ARG A 502 22.37 2.08 18.03
C ARG A 502 21.26 3.13 18.12
N ILE A 503 20.29 3.07 17.21
CA ILE A 503 19.26 4.11 17.12
C ILE A 503 18.30 4.09 18.32
N SER A 504 17.97 2.90 18.86
CA SER A 504 17.11 2.77 20.04
C SER A 504 17.66 3.45 21.29
N LYS A 505 18.98 3.69 21.41
CA LYS A 505 19.57 4.46 22.52
C LYS A 505 19.12 5.91 22.49
N TYR A 506 19.06 6.51 21.31
CA TYR A 506 18.59 7.88 21.11
C TYR A 506 17.11 8.00 21.46
N ILE A 507 16.29 7.08 20.93
CA ILE A 507 14.85 7.03 21.22
C ILE A 507 14.62 6.83 22.72
N THR A 508 15.37 5.92 23.36
CA THR A 508 15.26 5.65 24.80
C THR A 508 15.67 6.86 25.66
N ARG A 509 16.72 7.58 25.28
CA ARG A 509 17.11 8.84 25.95
C ARG A 509 15.99 9.87 25.84
N ALA A 510 15.54 10.16 24.61
CA ALA A 510 14.50 11.16 24.37
C ALA A 510 13.21 10.84 25.16
N PHE A 511 12.78 9.58 25.15
CA PHE A 511 11.64 9.15 25.96
C PHE A 511 11.90 9.29 27.45
N GLY A 512 13.08 8.93 27.95
CA GLY A 512 13.44 9.04 29.37
C GLY A 512 13.47 10.49 29.88
N GLU A 513 13.76 11.46 29.02
CA GLU A 513 13.73 12.89 29.35
C GLU A 513 12.31 13.48 29.23
N PHE A 514 11.53 13.04 28.23
CA PHE A 514 10.13 13.40 28.04
C PHE A 514 9.21 12.87 29.17
N TYR A 515 9.36 11.60 29.50
CA TYR A 515 8.38 10.84 30.29
C TYR A 515 8.12 11.41 31.69
N PRO A 516 9.12 11.86 32.48
CA PRO A 516 8.86 12.45 33.80
C PRO A 516 7.98 13.70 33.75
N GLY A 517 8.26 14.61 32.79
CA GLY A 517 7.48 15.84 32.62
C GLY A 517 6.06 15.55 32.12
N PHE A 518 5.94 14.60 31.19
CA PHE A 518 4.64 14.10 30.74
C PHE A 518 3.84 13.50 31.90
N CYS A 519 4.43 12.61 32.71
CA CYS A 519 3.76 12.02 33.88
C CYS A 519 3.34 13.07 34.91
N GLU A 520 4.12 14.12 35.14
CA GLU A 520 3.75 15.22 36.04
C GLU A 520 2.61 16.07 35.47
N PHE A 521 2.68 16.42 34.19
CA PHE A 521 1.61 17.12 33.48
C PHE A 521 0.31 16.32 33.50
N GLU A 522 0.35 15.07 33.06
CA GLU A 522 -0.75 14.10 33.12
C GLU A 522 -1.32 14.04 34.53
N TYR A 523 -0.48 13.81 35.55
CA TYR A 523 -0.94 13.72 36.93
C TYR A 523 -1.67 15.00 37.39
N ASN A 524 -1.22 16.18 36.97
CA ASN A 524 -1.84 17.45 37.34
C ASN A 524 -3.15 17.71 36.60
N GLU A 525 -3.21 17.45 35.28
CA GLU A 525 -4.44 17.54 34.49
C GLU A 525 -5.48 16.53 35.01
N LEU A 526 -5.06 15.30 35.25
CA LEU A 526 -5.89 14.22 35.79
C LEU A 526 -6.40 14.57 37.20
N LYS A 527 -5.57 15.20 38.04
CA LYS A 527 -6.02 15.68 39.35
C LYS A 527 -7.10 16.77 39.22
N GLN A 528 -6.99 17.67 38.24
CA GLN A 528 -8.03 18.68 37.99
C GLN A 528 -9.32 18.03 37.49
N ALA A 529 -9.22 17.10 36.54
CA ALA A 529 -10.35 16.32 36.03
C ALA A 529 -11.05 15.52 37.15
N VAL A 530 -10.30 14.88 38.05
CA VAL A 530 -10.87 14.17 39.21
C VAL A 530 -11.56 15.14 40.16
N MET A 531 -10.95 16.29 40.48
CA MET A 531 -11.59 17.29 41.34
C MET A 531 -12.88 17.82 40.73
N MET A 532 -12.90 18.06 39.41
CA MET A 532 -14.08 18.47 38.67
C MET A 532 -15.16 17.37 38.68
N ALA A 533 -14.77 16.11 38.44
CA ALA A 533 -15.68 14.97 38.54
C ALA A 533 -16.28 14.83 39.95
N GLU A 534 -15.46 14.92 41.00
CA GLU A 534 -15.95 14.86 42.39
C GLU A 534 -16.93 16.00 42.72
N GLU A 535 -16.69 17.20 42.19
CA GLU A 535 -17.57 18.36 42.34
C GLU A 535 -18.91 18.16 41.62
N ILE A 536 -18.87 17.73 40.36
CA ILE A 536 -20.07 17.51 39.53
C ILE A 536 -20.90 16.35 40.09
N LEU A 537 -20.23 15.24 40.42
CA LEU A 537 -20.87 14.02 40.87
C LEU A 537 -21.31 14.09 42.34
N GLY A 538 -20.60 14.89 43.16
CA GLY A 538 -20.82 14.96 44.60
C GLY A 538 -20.40 13.70 45.36
N CYS A 539 -19.47 12.91 44.83
CA CYS A 539 -18.91 11.74 45.51
C CYS A 539 -17.40 11.60 45.27
N GLU A 540 -16.73 10.83 46.15
CA GLU A 540 -15.30 10.53 46.01
C GLU A 540 -15.04 9.73 44.73
N CYS A 541 -14.04 10.17 43.97
CA CYS A 541 -13.60 9.54 42.75
C CYS A 541 -12.16 9.05 42.91
N VAL A 542 -11.88 7.85 42.42
CA VAL A 542 -10.53 7.28 42.44
C VAL A 542 -9.96 7.31 41.04
N PHE A 543 -8.70 7.73 40.92
CA PHE A 543 -7.98 7.73 39.66
C PHE A 543 -6.74 6.82 39.73
N PRO A 544 -6.58 5.88 38.79
CA PRO A 544 -5.40 5.04 38.67
C PRO A 544 -4.25 5.84 38.03
N LYS A 545 -3.12 5.98 38.73
CA LYS A 545 -1.96 6.73 38.22
C LYS A 545 -1.34 6.16 36.93
N ASP A 546 -1.67 4.92 36.61
CA ASP A 546 -1.20 4.16 35.45
C ASP A 546 -2.42 3.51 34.79
N PRO A 547 -2.59 3.55 33.46
CA PRO A 547 -3.68 2.86 32.77
C PRO A 547 -3.79 1.37 33.10
N SER A 548 -2.67 0.69 33.38
CA SER A 548 -2.65 -0.71 33.82
C SER A 548 -3.25 -0.93 35.22
N ASP A 549 -3.33 0.12 36.07
CA ASP A 549 -3.99 0.08 37.37
C ASP A 549 -5.51 0.32 37.28
N ILE A 550 -6.06 0.73 36.12
CA ILE A 550 -7.49 1.02 35.92
C ILE A 550 -8.35 -0.17 36.33
N LYS A 551 -8.02 -1.35 35.81
CA LYS A 551 -8.74 -2.60 36.12
C LYS A 551 -8.78 -2.88 37.62
N LYS A 552 -7.63 -2.72 38.28
CA LYS A 552 -7.48 -2.99 39.72
C LYS A 552 -8.25 -2.00 40.58
N GLU A 553 -8.27 -0.72 40.23
CA GLU A 553 -9.08 0.27 40.94
C GLU A 553 -10.58 0.07 40.68
N TYR A 554 -10.95 -0.38 39.47
CA TYR A 554 -12.34 -0.74 39.14
C TYR A 554 -12.82 -1.96 39.91
N GLU A 555 -12.04 -3.04 39.93
CA GLU A 555 -12.33 -4.25 40.72
C GLU A 555 -12.50 -3.93 42.21
N LYS A 556 -11.66 -3.04 42.76
CA LYS A 556 -11.83 -2.52 44.13
C LYS A 556 -13.12 -1.74 44.29
N ALA A 557 -13.50 -0.90 43.32
CA ALA A 557 -14.75 -0.14 43.38
C ALA A 557 -15.97 -1.08 43.34
N VAL A 558 -15.99 -2.04 42.42
CA VAL A 558 -17.00 -3.11 42.31
C VAL A 558 -17.15 -3.85 43.65
N SER A 559 -16.02 -4.31 44.21
CA SER A 559 -15.99 -5.02 45.51
C SER A 559 -16.56 -4.16 46.65
N ASN A 560 -16.27 -2.86 46.67
CA ASN A 560 -16.76 -1.92 47.68
C ASN A 560 -18.26 -1.57 47.52
N CYS A 561 -18.82 -1.73 46.33
CA CYS A 561 -20.24 -1.51 46.01
C CYS A 561 -21.10 -2.77 46.27
N SER A 562 -20.50 -3.97 46.32
CA SER A 562 -21.22 -5.22 46.58
C SER A 562 -21.97 -5.20 47.91
N GLY A 563 -23.29 -5.41 47.86
CA GLY A 563 -24.18 -5.38 49.03
C GLY A 563 -24.59 -3.99 49.52
N LYS A 564 -24.25 -2.92 48.79
CA LYS A 564 -24.69 -1.54 49.03
C LYS A 564 -25.55 -1.04 47.88
N ASP A 565 -26.25 0.08 48.07
CA ASP A 565 -27.10 0.69 47.04
C ASP A 565 -26.28 1.55 46.06
N TRP A 566 -25.07 1.09 45.71
CA TRP A 566 -24.09 1.81 44.89
C TRP A 566 -23.73 1.03 43.62
N PHE A 567 -23.32 1.72 42.56
CA PHE A 567 -22.73 1.13 41.35
C PHE A 567 -21.44 1.84 40.95
N PRO A 568 -20.45 1.12 40.40
CA PRO A 568 -19.22 1.74 39.87
C PRO A 568 -19.53 2.46 38.56
N LEU A 569 -19.01 3.67 38.40
CA LEU A 569 -19.15 4.51 37.21
C LEU A 569 -17.76 4.85 36.65
N VAL A 570 -17.56 4.66 35.35
CA VAL A 570 -16.41 5.19 34.63
C VAL A 570 -16.80 6.57 34.09
N THR A 571 -16.10 7.61 34.53
CA THR A 571 -16.35 8.98 34.07
C THR A 571 -15.32 9.35 33.02
N ILE A 572 -15.79 9.70 31.83
CA ILE A 572 -15.02 10.34 30.78
C ILE A 572 -15.41 11.83 30.82
N ILE A 573 -14.43 12.72 30.78
CA ILE A 573 -14.67 14.17 30.73
C ILE A 573 -14.14 14.62 29.37
N ASP A 574 -15.04 15.04 28.48
CA ASP A 574 -14.69 15.66 27.21
C ASP A 574 -14.86 17.18 27.33
N ASP A 575 -13.81 17.95 27.05
CA ASP A 575 -13.83 19.41 27.15
C ASP A 575 -14.22 20.10 25.84
N GLY A 576 -14.57 19.35 24.78
CA GLY A 576 -14.69 19.88 23.42
C GLY A 576 -16.06 19.87 22.73
N ALA A 577 -17.08 19.18 23.27
CA ALA A 577 -18.36 18.99 22.57
C ALA A 577 -19.47 19.95 23.04
N GLU A 578 -20.27 20.47 22.09
CA GLU A 578 -21.42 21.36 22.34
C GLU A 578 -22.73 20.60 22.65
N GLU A 579 -22.98 19.35 22.19
CA GLU A 579 -24.18 18.55 22.54
C GLU A 579 -24.05 17.03 22.18
N ALA A 580 -24.18 16.11 23.15
CA ALA A 580 -24.07 14.65 22.90
C ALA A 580 -25.12 14.07 21.91
N ASN A 581 -24.72 13.68 20.70
CA ASN A 581 -25.57 12.95 19.73
C ASN A 581 -25.16 11.45 19.59
N ALA A 582 -25.87 10.66 18.77
CA ALA A 582 -25.59 9.22 18.65
C ALA A 582 -24.18 8.92 18.11
N GLU A 583 -23.67 9.72 17.16
CA GLU A 583 -22.31 9.61 16.62
C GLU A 583 -21.27 10.02 17.65
N GLU A 584 -21.55 11.04 18.48
CA GLU A 584 -20.66 11.47 19.57
C GLU A 584 -20.64 10.50 20.75
N LEU A 585 -21.77 9.87 21.07
CA LEU A 585 -21.85 8.83 22.09
C LEU A 585 -21.18 7.54 21.63
N GLU A 586 -21.29 7.24 20.34
CA GLU A 586 -20.51 6.19 19.70
C GLU A 586 -19.02 6.53 19.69
N TRP A 587 -18.66 7.78 19.40
CA TRP A 587 -17.29 8.29 19.52
C TRP A 587 -16.77 8.19 20.94
N ALA A 588 -17.54 8.53 21.98
CA ALA A 588 -17.15 8.42 23.38
C ALA A 588 -16.91 6.95 23.81
N LEU A 589 -17.74 6.02 23.30
CA LEU A 589 -17.54 4.58 23.50
C LEU A 589 -16.33 4.03 22.72
N ARG A 590 -16.06 4.56 21.51
CA ARG A 590 -14.84 4.27 20.72
C ARG A 590 -13.60 4.81 21.46
N CYS A 591 -13.64 6.05 21.93
CA CYS A 591 -12.55 6.76 22.61
C CYS A 591 -12.28 6.24 24.03
N GLY A 592 -13.30 5.78 24.76
CA GLY A 592 -13.13 5.08 26.04
C GLY A 592 -12.23 3.84 25.96
N THR A 593 -11.95 3.37 24.73
CA THR A 593 -11.00 2.31 24.42
C THR A 593 -9.78 2.75 23.58
N ASP A 594 -9.68 3.99 23.08
CA ASP A 594 -8.58 4.43 22.19
C ASP A 594 -8.04 5.87 22.40
N ARG A 595 -6.70 5.97 22.29
CA ARG A 595 -5.76 7.06 21.99
C ARG A 595 -5.86 8.50 22.50
N PHE A 596 -6.98 9.02 22.96
CA PHE A 596 -7.08 10.44 23.38
C PHE A 596 -7.92 10.68 24.64
N CYS A 597 -8.53 9.66 25.24
CA CYS A 597 -9.33 9.85 26.44
C CYS A 597 -8.47 10.25 27.65
N ARG A 598 -8.60 11.53 28.03
CA ARG A 598 -7.87 12.22 29.09
C ARG A 598 -8.46 12.05 30.49
N ALA A 599 -9.51 11.26 30.71
CA ALA A 599 -9.97 10.95 32.07
C ALA A 599 -10.74 9.62 32.18
N ILE A 600 -10.34 8.80 33.16
CA ILE A 600 -11.11 7.64 33.66
C ILE A 600 -11.10 7.74 35.18
N ALA A 601 -12.07 8.47 35.73
CA ALA A 601 -12.32 8.49 37.17
C ALA A 601 -13.33 7.40 37.53
N ILE A 602 -13.02 6.61 38.56
CA ILE A 602 -13.89 5.52 39.03
C ILE A 602 -14.65 6.03 40.25
N ALA A 603 -15.94 6.26 40.06
CA ALA A 603 -16.80 6.86 41.06
C ALA A 603 -17.77 5.82 41.63
N LYS A 604 -18.15 6.00 42.90
CA LYS A 604 -19.10 5.11 43.61
C LYS A 604 -20.44 5.81 43.72
N MET A 605 -21.34 5.56 42.76
CA MET A 605 -22.63 6.27 42.68
C MET A 605 -23.76 5.55 43.41
N PRO A 606 -24.60 6.26 44.19
CA PRO A 606 -25.91 5.78 44.59
C PRO A 606 -26.81 5.41 43.39
N LYS A 607 -27.58 4.32 43.47
CA LYS A 607 -28.47 3.90 42.37
C LYS A 607 -29.55 4.92 42.01
N ASP A 608 -29.97 5.75 42.96
CA ASP A 608 -30.93 6.83 42.73
C ASP A 608 -30.34 8.03 41.96
N TYR A 609 -29.02 8.05 41.71
CA TYR A 609 -28.37 9.09 40.90
C TYR A 609 -28.95 9.21 39.48
N GLN A 610 -29.40 8.08 38.90
CA GLN A 610 -30.06 8.04 37.58
C GLN A 610 -31.30 8.95 37.50
N THR A 611 -31.92 9.27 38.65
CA THR A 611 -33.09 10.16 38.71
C THR A 611 -32.77 11.62 38.42
N ARG A 612 -31.48 12.01 38.41
CA ARG A 612 -31.02 13.36 38.05
C ARG A 612 -31.04 13.61 36.54
N PHE A 613 -31.00 12.56 35.74
CA PHE A 613 -31.09 12.65 34.28
C PHE A 613 -32.56 12.70 33.87
N ALA A 614 -32.88 13.56 32.91
CA ALA A 614 -34.23 13.63 32.37
C ALA A 614 -34.57 12.27 31.75
N LYS A 615 -35.85 11.85 31.83
CA LYS A 615 -36.35 10.71 31.06
C LYS A 615 -36.42 11.09 29.58
N SER A 616 -35.29 11.34 28.93
CA SER A 616 -35.19 11.27 27.47
C SER A 616 -35.56 9.84 27.09
N GLU A 617 -36.42 9.66 26.08
CA GLU A 617 -36.68 8.33 25.51
C GLU A 617 -35.32 7.73 25.12
N GLY A 618 -34.87 6.74 25.88
CA GLY A 618 -33.50 6.25 25.80
C GLY A 618 -33.23 5.74 24.39
N THR A 619 -32.34 6.41 23.67
CA THR A 619 -31.79 5.85 22.44
C THR A 619 -30.97 4.63 22.85
N VAL A 620 -31.36 3.46 22.34
CA VAL A 620 -30.57 2.25 22.51
C VAL A 620 -29.49 2.27 21.44
N LEU A 621 -28.24 2.35 21.88
CA LEU A 621 -27.08 2.23 21.01
C LEU A 621 -26.77 0.74 20.82
N ASN A 622 -27.12 0.22 19.63
CA ASN A 622 -26.93 -1.19 19.28
C ASN A 622 -26.51 -1.31 17.80
N SER A 623 -25.21 -1.45 17.57
CA SER A 623 -24.58 -1.76 16.29
C SER A 623 -23.53 -2.85 16.51
N GLU A 624 -23.10 -3.53 15.44
CA GLU A 624 -22.02 -4.54 15.52
C GLU A 624 -20.73 -3.93 16.11
N GLU A 625 -20.43 -2.66 15.77
CA GLU A 625 -19.27 -1.95 16.28
C GLU A 625 -19.40 -1.62 17.78
N ILE A 626 -20.58 -1.21 18.24
CA ILE A 626 -20.85 -0.96 19.67
C ILE A 626 -20.82 -2.26 20.46
N ALA A 627 -21.31 -3.37 19.90
CA ALA A 627 -21.23 -4.69 20.53
C ALA A 627 -19.77 -5.13 20.72
N LEU A 628 -18.95 -5.05 19.67
CA LEU A 628 -17.53 -5.37 19.68
C LEU A 628 -16.76 -4.54 20.73
N ARG A 629 -16.97 -3.22 20.77
CA ARG A 629 -16.28 -2.32 21.72
C ARG A 629 -16.79 -2.48 23.15
N SER A 630 -18.08 -2.78 23.34
CA SER A 630 -18.64 -3.13 24.65
C SER A 630 -18.02 -4.40 25.22
N GLU A 631 -17.77 -5.41 24.38
CA GLU A 631 -17.06 -6.63 24.79
C GLU A 631 -15.63 -6.31 25.21
N ARG A 632 -14.91 -5.41 24.52
CA ARG A 632 -13.56 -4.98 24.94
C ARG A 632 -13.57 -4.26 26.28
N LEU A 633 -14.51 -3.35 26.52
CA LEU A 633 -14.69 -2.74 27.85
C LEU A 633 -14.98 -3.82 28.91
N GLU A 634 -15.82 -4.79 28.58
CA GLU A 634 -16.09 -5.93 29.47
C GLU A 634 -14.86 -6.80 29.73
N GLU A 635 -14.00 -7.04 28.74
CA GLU A 635 -12.71 -7.74 28.91
C GLU A 635 -11.73 -6.94 29.79
N CYS A 636 -11.64 -5.62 29.56
CA CYS A 636 -10.80 -4.72 30.33
C CYS A 636 -11.23 -4.62 31.80
N PHE A 637 -12.53 -4.46 32.04
CA PHE A 637 -13.10 -4.16 33.36
C PHE A 637 -13.70 -5.38 34.08
N GLY A 638 -13.85 -6.51 33.40
CA GLY A 638 -14.53 -7.72 33.89
C GLY A 638 -16.07 -7.62 33.95
N ALA A 639 -16.63 -6.49 33.52
CA ALA A 639 -18.05 -6.20 33.38
C ALA A 639 -18.22 -4.95 32.51
N LYS A 640 -19.37 -4.79 31.81
CA LYS A 640 -19.69 -3.56 31.09
C LYS A 640 -19.84 -2.38 32.07
N PRO A 641 -18.98 -1.35 32.04
CA PRO A 641 -19.10 -0.21 32.94
C PRO A 641 -20.25 0.71 32.50
N ALA A 642 -20.86 1.41 33.45
CA ALA A 642 -21.62 2.61 33.11
C ALA A 642 -20.63 3.73 32.76
N VAL A 643 -20.94 4.52 31.74
CA VAL A 643 -20.13 5.66 31.30
C VAL A 643 -20.89 6.95 31.55
N LEU A 644 -20.24 7.93 32.18
CA LEU A 644 -20.75 9.30 32.27
C LEU A 644 -19.86 10.19 31.42
N ASP A 645 -20.51 10.96 30.55
CA ASP A 645 -19.90 11.98 29.73
C ASP A 645 -20.45 13.37 30.09
N ILE A 646 -19.61 14.39 30.03
CA ILE A 646 -19.89 15.76 30.48
C ILE A 646 -19.42 16.70 29.37
N PHE A 647 -20.30 17.57 28.90
CA PHE A 647 -20.07 18.53 27.80
C PHE A 647 -20.39 19.97 28.26
N GLU A 648 -20.13 20.98 27.42
CA GLU A 648 -20.20 22.39 27.83
C GLU A 648 -21.59 22.81 28.36
N ASP A 649 -22.67 22.20 27.85
CA ASP A 649 -24.06 22.55 28.18
C ASP A 649 -24.91 21.41 28.78
N GLY A 650 -24.29 20.30 29.22
CA GLY A 650 -25.00 19.20 29.87
C GLY A 650 -24.19 17.94 30.14
N SER A 651 -24.89 16.82 30.36
CA SER A 651 -24.27 15.51 30.62
C SER A 651 -25.06 14.32 30.05
N ALA A 652 -24.38 13.20 29.79
CA ALA A 652 -24.98 11.95 29.35
C ALA A 652 -24.52 10.75 30.18
N LEU A 653 -25.47 10.04 30.80
CA LEU A 653 -25.23 8.79 31.52
C LEU A 653 -25.62 7.60 30.64
N ILE A 654 -24.64 6.77 30.33
CA ILE A 654 -24.71 5.62 29.43
C ILE A 654 -24.67 4.34 30.28
N LEU A 655 -25.76 3.58 30.28
CA LEU A 655 -25.95 2.40 31.12
C LEU A 655 -25.98 1.11 30.29
N PRO A 656 -25.30 0.04 30.71
CA PRO A 656 -25.38 -1.24 30.00
C PRO A 656 -26.80 -1.80 30.02
N SER A 657 -27.28 -2.27 28.86
CA SER A 657 -28.63 -2.84 28.69
C SER A 657 -28.62 -4.37 28.84
N GLU A 658 -29.69 -4.93 29.40
CA GLU A 658 -29.88 -6.39 29.49
C GLU A 658 -30.11 -7.05 28.11
N ASP A 659 -30.63 -6.29 27.14
CA ASP A 659 -30.94 -6.76 25.78
C ASP A 659 -29.76 -6.57 24.78
N GLY A 660 -28.60 -6.12 25.26
CA GLY A 660 -27.43 -5.74 24.44
C GLY A 660 -27.32 -4.24 24.18
N GLY A 661 -26.10 -3.74 23.99
CA GLY A 661 -25.80 -2.32 23.79
C GLY A 661 -25.87 -1.46 25.06
N TYR A 662 -26.07 -0.15 24.87
CA TYR A 662 -26.18 0.83 25.95
C TYR A 662 -27.45 1.69 25.86
N ALA A 663 -28.01 2.05 27.01
CA ALA A 663 -29.10 3.01 27.16
C ALA A 663 -28.53 4.37 27.57
N VAL A 664 -28.93 5.44 26.87
CA VAL A 664 -28.41 6.79 27.12
C VAL A 664 -29.47 7.65 27.83
N LEU A 665 -29.07 8.30 28.92
CA LEU A 665 -29.86 9.26 29.68
C LEU A 665 -29.20 10.63 29.61
N LYS A 666 -29.91 11.67 29.17
CA LYS A 666 -29.39 13.04 29.11
C LYS A 666 -29.80 13.86 30.34
N GLY A 667 -28.90 14.71 30.83
CA GLY A 667 -29.10 15.61 31.98
C GLY A 667 -28.63 17.02 31.64
N GLU A 668 -29.28 18.01 32.28
CA GLU A 668 -28.81 19.40 32.31
C GLU A 668 -27.63 19.58 33.25
#